data_AF-A0A9P4X7H1-F1
#
_entry.id   AF-A0A9P4X7H1-F1
#
_cell.length_a   1.000
_cell.length_b   1.000
_cell.length_c   1.000
_cell.angle_alpha   90.00
_cell.angle_beta   90.00
_cell.angle_gamma   90.00
#
_symmetry.space_group_name_H-M   'P 1'
#
loop_
_entity.id
_entity.type
_entity.pdbx_description
1 polymer ?
#
loop_
_entity_poly.entity_id
_entity_poly.type
_entity_poly.pdbx_seq_one_letter_code
_entity_poly.pdbx_strand_id
1 'polypeptide(L)'
;MAVTNLNSSVRVTHVGTATAIIELDNLIILTDPYFSPEGTEWIGKSGAKLVNSYQPPLGLEDLPPIDLILLSHEDHKDNLDDLGRQLLNGRHVFTTTDGARNLAPRKAVRGMKPWETVSLQIGGGPRYEITATPCQHLPGGECLGFIVSAEHFGTSNGKPNAVYFSGDTVYIDELAKIKDRFHVSVALFSLGKAMVPKPGGGMLQITMDSKQAVQLMRDIEPDIVIPLHFEGWSLFKEGKSEIEEVVKEEGVEDKFKFLAPGVNTKILLSSQMASPLFSPRSTLDGQGRSSGADEDSRDAEYRVSIEEFSTPSTGWQLDDFVLDPGYVASREELRWLMLNTAQTAPPSPVHGDSFISGLDTHSGEDRSSAQHTTSHLLSQGRRIEYLKNYISQVAPWLDMFDSSRAFGMQVPLLAQTSPALLCAILAISARQKERKDASDGKSTPQKSFDSLELYQEAIRLLTPLLQAHDQAVIPICVILCCLEMMSASARDWRRHLEGCAALFDAFEVHGFCGGLLQAVFWCHARMDLCGALISDGTQSTMIPPIAWLPPGTDESNVRQTFKNIQSPDMHANYAVYLCAKACELVSDRTHHDELGAPNGCTAEVFTSRWTRLWDDLQAWIDDRPNELVPLQIIESKPFPQILYLHWAAISSNQLYHTACILMLGSMPRRHSHVPGLTGSSIWHAKRICGISLTNPHQGCLNNAIQPLWLAGRLLSHESEHTILVDLIRDIESTTGWGTCWRIPDLGAAWGYSVRKSSRSKNVPLGQRQNTQTG
;
A
#
# COMPACT_ATOMS: atom_id res chain seq x y z
N MET A 1 8.98 17.83 -41.42
CA MET A 1 8.73 17.27 -40.07
C MET A 1 8.29 15.84 -40.26
N ALA A 2 9.11 14.87 -39.85
CA ALA A 2 8.73 13.46 -39.86
C ALA A 2 7.67 13.25 -38.76
N VAL A 3 6.56 12.60 -39.11
CA VAL A 3 5.45 12.33 -38.19
C VAL A 3 5.92 11.26 -37.20
N THR A 4 6.10 11.63 -35.94
CA THR A 4 6.35 10.70 -34.83
C THR A 4 5.04 9.98 -34.50
N ASN A 5 4.91 8.72 -34.94
CA ASN A 5 3.81 7.86 -34.51
C ASN A 5 4.17 7.24 -33.16
N LEU A 6 3.92 7.99 -32.08
CA LEU A 6 4.04 7.49 -30.71
C LEU A 6 2.68 6.89 -30.27
N ASN A 7 2.67 5.61 -29.96
CA ASN A 7 1.49 4.89 -29.46
C ASN A 7 1.50 4.69 -27.93
N SER A 8 2.62 4.95 -27.27
CA SER A 8 2.84 4.73 -25.84
C SER A 8 3.00 6.02 -25.05
N SER A 9 2.78 5.95 -23.74
CA SER A 9 3.09 7.01 -22.78
C SER A 9 4.33 6.65 -21.97
N VAL A 10 5.18 7.66 -21.70
CA VAL A 10 6.36 7.51 -20.85
C VAL A 10 6.29 8.52 -19.71
N ARG A 11 6.39 8.04 -18.48
CA ARG A 11 6.58 8.86 -17.29
C ARG A 11 7.86 8.49 -16.58
N VAL A 12 8.48 9.48 -15.96
CA VAL A 12 9.70 9.28 -15.18
C VAL A 12 9.58 10.00 -13.85
N THR A 13 9.94 9.30 -12.78
CA THR A 13 10.10 9.86 -11.43
C THR A 13 11.57 9.72 -11.05
N HIS A 14 12.29 10.84 -10.92
CA HIS A 14 13.65 10.81 -10.39
C HIS A 14 13.60 10.64 -8.87
N VAL A 15 14.25 9.61 -8.34
CA VAL A 15 14.30 9.36 -6.89
C VAL A 15 15.55 10.00 -6.31
N GLY A 16 16.73 9.65 -6.81
CA GLY A 16 18.00 10.17 -6.31
C GLY A 16 19.14 9.50 -7.03
N THR A 17 20.32 10.12 -7.07
CA THR A 17 21.50 9.57 -7.78
C THR A 17 21.11 9.07 -9.18
N ALA A 18 21.37 7.81 -9.52
CA ALA A 18 20.94 7.11 -10.74
C ALA A 18 19.59 6.39 -10.61
N THR A 19 18.94 6.43 -9.44
CA THR A 19 17.62 5.83 -9.20
C THR A 19 16.50 6.63 -9.84
N ALA A 20 15.80 6.01 -10.79
CA ALA A 20 14.60 6.55 -11.41
C ALA A 20 13.56 5.44 -11.61
N ILE A 21 12.29 5.81 -11.48
CA ILE A 21 11.16 4.97 -11.86
C ILE A 21 10.72 5.39 -13.26
N ILE A 22 10.70 4.44 -14.20
CA ILE A 22 10.25 4.65 -15.57
C ILE A 22 8.97 3.84 -15.77
N GLU A 23 7.87 4.52 -16.08
CA GLU A 23 6.62 3.88 -16.48
C GLU A 23 6.52 3.95 -18.00
N LEU A 24 6.65 2.80 -18.66
CA LEU A 24 6.42 2.61 -20.09
C LEU A 24 5.14 1.79 -20.26
N ASP A 25 4.02 2.48 -20.42
CA ASP A 25 2.67 1.91 -20.41
C ASP A 25 2.39 1.01 -19.19
N ASN A 26 2.47 -0.31 -19.37
CA ASN A 26 2.18 -1.32 -18.35
C ASN A 26 3.45 -1.90 -17.71
N LEU A 27 4.63 -1.37 -18.02
CA LEU A 27 5.91 -1.80 -17.47
C LEU A 27 6.49 -0.72 -16.56
N ILE A 28 6.65 -1.04 -15.28
CA ILE A 28 7.29 -0.16 -14.29
C ILE A 28 8.72 -0.64 -14.03
N ILE A 29 9.67 0.20 -14.39
CA ILE A 29 11.10 -0.09 -14.35
C ILE A 29 11.75 0.76 -13.26
N LEU A 30 12.63 0.16 -12.46
CA LEU A 30 13.50 0.87 -11.52
C LEU A 30 14.95 0.78 -11.99
N THR A 31 15.63 1.90 -12.11
CA THR A 31 17.08 1.95 -12.37
C THR A 31 17.84 2.02 -11.05
N ASP A 32 19.03 1.39 -10.99
CA ASP A 32 20.04 1.54 -9.93
C ASP A 32 19.47 1.87 -8.52
N PRO A 33 18.88 0.89 -7.82
CA PRO A 33 18.13 1.12 -6.59
C PRO A 33 18.99 1.65 -5.43
N TYR A 34 18.79 2.93 -5.06
CA TYR A 34 19.45 3.61 -3.94
C TYR A 34 18.43 4.32 -3.04
N PHE A 35 18.44 4.03 -1.72
CA PHE A 35 17.41 4.52 -0.78
C PHE A 35 17.94 4.96 0.58
N SER A 36 19.25 4.91 0.81
CA SER A 36 19.84 5.22 2.11
C SER A 36 19.61 6.68 2.50
N PRO A 37 19.29 6.96 3.78
CA PRO A 37 19.11 8.33 4.25
C PRO A 37 20.35 9.21 4.08
N GLU A 38 20.13 10.52 4.08
CA GLU A 38 21.22 11.50 4.14
C GLU A 38 22.13 11.22 5.35
N GLY A 39 23.44 11.39 5.15
CA GLY A 39 24.45 11.18 6.20
C GLY A 39 24.86 9.72 6.37
N THR A 40 24.30 8.79 5.60
CA THR A 40 24.77 7.39 5.61
C THR A 40 26.21 7.32 5.13
N GLU A 41 27.03 6.53 5.84
CA GLU A 41 28.48 6.46 5.64
C GLU A 41 28.93 5.05 5.26
N TRP A 42 29.87 4.95 4.31
CA TRP A 42 30.52 3.71 3.94
C TRP A 42 32.04 3.86 3.93
N ILE A 43 32.73 2.76 4.19
CA ILE A 43 34.18 2.67 4.01
C ILE A 43 34.40 2.01 2.66
N GLY A 44 34.88 2.78 1.69
CA GLY A 44 35.21 2.29 0.36
C GLY A 44 36.39 1.31 0.37
N LYS A 45 36.58 0.56 -0.73
CA LYS A 45 37.67 -0.43 -0.87
C LYS A 45 39.07 0.18 -0.67
N SER A 46 39.23 1.49 -0.87
CA SER A 46 40.47 2.25 -0.65
C SER A 46 40.66 2.75 0.79
N GLY A 47 39.71 2.48 1.70
CA GLY A 47 39.67 3.04 3.06
C GLY A 47 39.10 4.46 3.13
N ALA A 48 38.76 5.08 2.00
CA ALA A 48 38.13 6.39 1.98
C ALA A 48 36.69 6.32 2.49
N LYS A 49 36.31 7.30 3.32
CA LYS A 49 34.96 7.45 3.84
C LYS A 49 34.08 8.11 2.76
N LEU A 50 33.04 7.42 2.35
CA LEU A 50 32.00 7.92 1.45
C LEU A 50 30.80 8.31 2.31
N VAL A 51 30.29 9.52 2.12
CA VAL A 51 29.13 10.04 2.84
C VAL A 51 28.14 10.55 1.80
N ASN A 52 26.91 10.06 1.89
CA ASN A 52 25.81 10.58 1.09
C ASN A 52 25.30 11.89 1.69
N SER A 53 25.09 12.90 0.85
CA SER A 53 24.54 14.21 1.24
C SER A 53 23.15 14.47 0.64
N TYR A 54 22.45 13.42 0.19
CA TYR A 54 21.16 13.52 -0.45
C TYR A 54 20.14 12.64 0.25
N GLN A 55 18.99 13.20 0.63
CA GLN A 55 17.87 12.42 1.14
C GLN A 55 16.98 12.00 -0.03
N PRO A 56 16.86 10.69 -0.35
CA PRO A 56 15.84 10.23 -1.28
C PRO A 56 14.45 10.72 -0.84
N PRO A 57 13.67 11.35 -1.74
CA PRO A 57 12.33 11.86 -1.47
C PRO A 57 11.29 10.74 -1.39
N LEU A 58 11.65 9.53 -1.84
CA LEU A 58 10.85 8.32 -1.76
C LEU A 58 11.64 7.25 -1.01
N GLY A 59 11.01 6.60 -0.04
CA GLY A 59 11.50 5.38 0.60
C GLY A 59 11.14 4.12 -0.18
N LEU A 60 11.55 2.95 0.32
CA LEU A 60 11.18 1.66 -0.27
C LEU A 60 9.65 1.44 -0.27
N GLU A 61 8.98 2.01 0.73
CA GLU A 61 7.54 1.98 0.95
C GLU A 61 6.73 2.83 -0.05
N ASP A 62 7.34 3.87 -0.63
CA ASP A 62 6.67 4.77 -1.56
C ASP A 62 6.73 4.25 -3.01
N LEU A 63 7.42 3.13 -3.25
CA LEU A 63 7.62 2.59 -4.58
C LEU A 63 6.35 1.93 -5.13
N PRO A 64 5.98 2.21 -6.40
CA PRO A 64 4.96 1.43 -7.09
C PRO A 64 5.42 -0.03 -7.27
N PRO A 65 4.52 -0.95 -7.68
CA PRO A 65 4.92 -2.30 -8.04
C PRO A 65 5.98 -2.29 -9.15
N ILE A 66 7.23 -2.58 -8.80
CA ILE A 66 8.34 -2.62 -9.76
C ILE A 66 8.35 -3.98 -10.45
N ASP A 67 8.23 -3.96 -11.78
CA ASP A 67 8.22 -5.15 -12.64
C ASP A 67 9.64 -5.57 -13.05
N LEU A 68 10.48 -4.58 -13.35
CA LEU A 68 11.83 -4.76 -13.86
C LEU A 68 12.83 -3.84 -13.15
N ILE A 69 14.00 -4.37 -12.80
CA ILE A 69 15.13 -3.59 -12.33
C ILE A 69 16.24 -3.62 -13.38
N LEU A 70 16.69 -2.44 -13.79
CA LEU A 70 17.86 -2.24 -14.63
C LEU A 70 19.00 -1.77 -13.74
N LEU A 71 19.93 -2.68 -13.45
CA LEU A 71 21.03 -2.45 -12.52
C LEU A 71 22.34 -2.39 -13.32
N SER A 72 22.90 -1.19 -13.47
CA SER A 72 24.10 -0.96 -14.30
C SER A 72 25.30 -1.78 -13.82
N HIS A 73 25.49 -1.83 -12.50
CA HIS A 73 26.50 -2.61 -11.79
C HIS A 73 26.11 -2.68 -10.31
N GLU A 74 26.52 -3.75 -9.64
CA GLU A 74 26.10 -4.05 -8.27
C GLU A 74 27.12 -3.66 -7.21
N ASP A 75 28.34 -3.26 -7.56
CA ASP A 75 29.43 -3.16 -6.59
C ASP A 75 29.64 -1.75 -6.00
N HIS A 76 28.92 -0.74 -6.51
CA HIS A 76 28.94 0.63 -6.03
C HIS A 76 27.70 0.96 -5.20
N LYS A 77 27.91 1.68 -4.09
CA LYS A 77 26.87 1.95 -3.09
C LYS A 77 25.90 3.05 -3.50
N ASP A 78 26.30 3.93 -4.42
CA ASP A 78 25.49 4.99 -5.01
C ASP A 78 24.51 4.50 -6.09
N ASN A 79 24.76 3.31 -6.65
CA ASN A 79 23.86 2.60 -7.59
C ASN A 79 23.10 1.45 -6.92
N LEU A 80 23.67 0.82 -5.88
CA LEU A 80 23.04 -0.28 -5.16
C LEU A 80 23.47 -0.36 -3.69
N ASP A 81 22.69 0.30 -2.84
CA ASP A 81 22.86 0.28 -1.39
C ASP A 81 22.20 -0.95 -0.74
N ASP A 82 22.28 -1.03 0.60
CA ASP A 82 21.77 -2.18 1.33
C ASP A 82 20.24 -2.23 1.38
N LEU A 83 19.56 -1.09 1.19
CA LEU A 83 18.10 -1.01 1.09
C LEU A 83 17.62 -1.43 -0.31
N GLY A 84 18.21 -0.86 -1.37
CA GLY A 84 17.91 -1.21 -2.76
C GLY A 84 18.20 -2.68 -3.10
N ARG A 85 19.22 -3.28 -2.48
CA ARG A 85 19.47 -4.75 -2.60
C ARG A 85 18.30 -5.63 -2.19
N GLN A 86 17.44 -5.15 -1.31
CA GLN A 86 16.27 -5.90 -0.85
C GLN A 86 15.22 -6.01 -1.96
N LEU A 87 15.13 -5.00 -2.83
CA LEU A 87 14.18 -4.96 -3.94
C LEU A 87 14.48 -5.99 -5.03
N LEU A 88 15.72 -6.46 -5.14
CA LEU A 88 16.13 -7.45 -6.14
C LEU A 88 15.44 -8.81 -5.96
N ASN A 89 14.90 -9.09 -4.77
CA ASN A 89 14.21 -10.34 -4.49
C ASN A 89 12.81 -10.33 -5.12
N GLY A 90 12.47 -11.39 -5.87
CA GLY A 90 11.15 -11.56 -6.49
C GLY A 90 10.91 -10.72 -7.75
N ARG A 91 11.92 -10.01 -8.27
CA ARG A 91 11.80 -9.15 -9.46
C ARG A 91 12.74 -9.59 -10.57
N HIS A 92 12.38 -9.30 -11.82
CA HIS A 92 13.31 -9.42 -12.92
C HIS A 92 14.41 -8.37 -12.76
N VAL A 93 15.68 -8.79 -12.79
CA VAL A 93 16.82 -7.88 -12.71
C VAL A 93 17.76 -8.18 -13.86
N PHE A 94 18.09 -7.16 -14.65
CA PHE A 94 19.16 -7.24 -15.64
C PHE A 94 20.37 -6.46 -15.15
N THR A 95 21.54 -7.10 -15.21
CA THR A 95 22.80 -6.52 -14.73
C THR A 95 24.00 -7.13 -15.47
N THR A 96 25.22 -6.81 -15.05
CA THR A 96 26.47 -7.36 -15.59
C THR A 96 26.62 -8.86 -15.31
N THR A 97 27.52 -9.53 -16.03
CA THR A 97 27.67 -10.98 -15.88
C THR A 97 28.32 -11.38 -14.57
N ASP A 98 29.24 -10.55 -14.07
CA ASP A 98 29.78 -10.66 -12.72
C ASP A 98 28.76 -10.26 -11.66
N GLY A 99 27.95 -9.24 -11.89
CA GLY A 99 26.92 -8.81 -10.94
C GLY A 99 25.88 -9.88 -10.68
N ALA A 100 25.44 -10.58 -11.72
CA ALA A 100 24.56 -11.74 -11.54
C ALA A 100 25.22 -12.87 -10.74
N ARG A 101 26.54 -13.09 -10.87
CA ARG A 101 27.27 -14.05 -10.02
C ARG A 101 27.39 -13.56 -8.58
N ASN A 102 27.69 -12.28 -8.37
CA ASN A 102 27.89 -11.68 -7.05
C ASN A 102 26.57 -11.54 -6.27
N LEU A 103 25.43 -11.46 -6.97
CA LEU A 103 24.08 -11.40 -6.40
C LEU A 103 23.40 -12.76 -6.26
N ALA A 104 24.06 -13.86 -6.64
CA ALA A 104 23.56 -15.22 -6.47
C ALA A 104 23.22 -15.52 -4.99
N PRO A 105 22.22 -16.38 -4.70
CA PRO A 105 21.52 -17.30 -5.61
C PRO A 105 20.20 -16.76 -6.22
N ARG A 106 20.04 -15.43 -6.38
CA ARG A 106 18.80 -14.83 -6.90
C ARG A 106 18.48 -15.28 -8.33
N LYS A 107 17.52 -16.19 -8.49
CA LYS A 107 17.16 -16.83 -9.78
C LYS A 107 16.66 -15.86 -10.85
N ALA A 108 16.04 -14.75 -10.44
CA ALA A 108 15.48 -13.74 -11.35
C ALA A 108 16.49 -12.65 -11.75
N VAL A 109 17.71 -12.69 -11.20
CA VAL A 109 18.82 -11.82 -11.62
C VAL A 109 19.55 -12.47 -12.79
N ARG A 110 19.61 -11.75 -13.91
CA ARG A 110 20.26 -12.21 -15.13
C ARG A 110 21.38 -11.25 -15.55
N GLY A 111 22.55 -11.83 -15.74
CA GLY A 111 23.70 -11.15 -16.33
C GLY A 111 23.54 -11.03 -17.84
N MET A 112 23.89 -9.88 -18.40
CA MET A 112 23.86 -9.59 -19.83
C MET A 112 25.25 -9.20 -20.34
N LYS A 113 25.50 -9.41 -21.63
CA LYS A 113 26.67 -8.87 -22.33
C LYS A 113 26.29 -7.64 -23.15
N PRO A 114 27.22 -6.71 -23.44
CA PRO A 114 26.95 -5.60 -24.35
C PRO A 114 26.35 -6.09 -25.67
N TRP A 115 25.28 -5.43 -26.11
CA TRP A 115 24.47 -5.74 -27.28
C TRP A 115 23.67 -7.05 -27.22
N GLU A 116 23.65 -7.76 -26.09
CA GLU A 116 22.68 -8.85 -25.87
C GLU A 116 21.28 -8.27 -25.72
N THR A 117 20.30 -8.90 -26.38
CA THR A 117 18.89 -8.57 -26.25
C THR A 117 18.15 -9.73 -25.59
N VAL A 118 17.34 -9.43 -24.59
CA VAL A 118 16.47 -10.40 -23.90
C VAL A 118 15.03 -9.92 -24.01
N SER A 119 14.18 -10.83 -24.48
CA SER A 119 12.75 -10.61 -24.51
C SER A 119 12.13 -10.90 -23.15
N LEU A 120 11.34 -9.95 -22.67
CA LEU A 120 10.63 -10.02 -21.40
C LEU A 120 9.12 -9.88 -21.65
N GLN A 121 8.35 -10.79 -21.07
CA GLN A 121 6.89 -10.72 -21.08
C GLN A 121 6.40 -10.98 -19.66
N ILE A 122 5.60 -10.06 -19.12
CA ILE A 122 5.15 -10.06 -17.73
C ILE A 122 3.65 -10.28 -17.70
N GLY A 123 3.18 -11.27 -16.94
CA GLY A 123 1.74 -11.53 -16.73
C GLY A 123 0.92 -11.79 -18.01
N GLY A 124 1.53 -12.33 -19.07
CA GLY A 124 0.87 -12.48 -20.39
C GLY A 124 0.63 -11.16 -21.14
N GLY A 125 1.12 -10.04 -20.62
CA GLY A 125 1.05 -8.72 -21.22
C GLY A 125 1.93 -8.56 -22.48
N PRO A 126 2.13 -7.32 -22.97
CA PRO A 126 2.93 -7.08 -24.16
C PRO A 126 4.41 -7.49 -23.95
N ARG A 127 5.06 -7.83 -25.06
CA ARG A 127 6.48 -8.19 -25.08
C ARG A 127 7.36 -6.94 -25.14
N TYR A 128 8.37 -6.91 -24.29
CA TYR A 128 9.43 -5.89 -24.26
C TYR A 128 10.77 -6.53 -24.62
N GLU A 129 11.62 -5.80 -25.31
CA GLU A 129 12.98 -6.19 -25.65
C GLU A 129 13.95 -5.31 -24.87
N ILE A 130 14.74 -5.95 -23.98
CA ILE A 130 15.76 -5.29 -23.16
C ILE A 130 17.12 -5.56 -23.80
N THR A 131 17.80 -4.51 -24.25
CA THR A 131 19.13 -4.63 -24.89
C THR A 131 20.18 -3.95 -24.02
N ALA A 132 21.21 -4.68 -23.60
CA ALA A 132 22.32 -4.09 -22.85
C ALA A 132 23.22 -3.25 -23.78
N THR A 133 23.69 -2.11 -23.29
CA THR A 133 24.64 -1.23 -24.00
C THR A 133 26.01 -1.25 -23.33
N PRO A 134 27.10 -1.06 -24.09
CA PRO A 134 28.44 -1.03 -23.53
C PRO A 134 28.65 0.22 -22.65
N CYS A 135 29.33 0.05 -21.53
CA CYS A 135 29.79 1.14 -20.67
C CYS A 135 31.30 1.03 -20.41
N GLN A 136 31.90 2.16 -20.07
CA GLN A 136 33.26 2.26 -19.56
C GLN A 136 33.26 3.07 -18.27
N HIS A 137 33.31 2.37 -17.13
CA HIS A 137 33.28 2.97 -15.80
C HIS A 137 34.66 2.92 -15.13
N LEU A 138 35.12 1.71 -14.79
CA LEU A 138 36.44 1.47 -14.20
C LEU A 138 37.25 0.49 -15.05
N PRO A 139 38.58 0.63 -15.13
CA PRO A 139 39.43 -0.37 -15.79
C PRO A 139 39.24 -1.75 -15.13
N GLY A 140 38.58 -2.68 -15.83
CA GLY A 140 38.29 -4.02 -15.35
C GLY A 140 37.04 -4.16 -14.46
N GLY A 141 36.28 -3.09 -14.22
CA GLY A 141 34.94 -3.18 -13.63
C GLY A 141 33.88 -3.30 -14.72
N GLU A 142 32.95 -4.25 -14.60
CA GLU A 142 31.83 -4.37 -15.53
C GLU A 142 30.75 -3.33 -15.16
N CYS A 143 30.20 -2.66 -16.17
CA CYS A 143 29.04 -1.79 -16.06
C CYS A 143 28.26 -1.89 -17.38
N LEU A 144 26.94 -1.69 -17.34
CA LEU A 144 26.06 -1.69 -18.51
C LEU A 144 25.07 -0.53 -18.47
N GLY A 145 24.68 -0.08 -19.65
CA GLY A 145 23.43 0.65 -19.86
C GLY A 145 22.39 -0.29 -20.47
N PHE A 146 21.17 0.22 -20.66
CA PHE A 146 20.04 -0.57 -21.11
C PHE A 146 19.12 0.22 -22.03
N ILE A 147 18.73 -0.41 -23.13
CA ILE A 147 17.70 0.04 -24.05
C ILE A 147 16.46 -0.81 -23.83
N VAL A 148 15.31 -0.16 -23.66
CA VAL A 148 14.00 -0.81 -23.52
C VAL A 148 13.14 -0.41 -24.71
N SER A 149 12.75 -1.39 -25.51
CA SER A 149 11.90 -1.20 -26.70
C SER A 149 10.75 -2.19 -26.70
N ALA A 150 9.69 -1.89 -27.44
CA ALA A 150 8.58 -2.80 -27.62
C ALA A 150 7.90 -2.56 -28.97
N GLU A 151 7.30 -3.58 -29.54
CA GLU A 151 6.58 -3.46 -30.82
C GLU A 151 5.47 -2.40 -30.74
N HIS A 152 4.73 -2.37 -29.63
CA HIS A 152 3.66 -1.40 -29.40
C HIS A 152 4.17 0.02 -29.12
N PHE A 153 5.44 0.19 -28.74
CA PHE A 153 6.06 1.52 -28.61
C PHE A 153 6.25 2.20 -29.97
N GLY A 154 6.17 1.42 -31.05
CA GLY A 154 6.19 1.89 -32.42
C GLY A 154 7.61 2.10 -32.95
N THR A 155 7.68 2.69 -34.14
CA THR A 155 8.94 2.93 -34.86
C THR A 155 9.00 4.36 -35.37
N SER A 156 10.15 5.01 -35.25
CA SER A 156 10.43 6.31 -35.85
C SER A 156 11.68 6.20 -36.72
N ASN A 157 11.69 6.87 -37.87
CA ASN A 157 12.80 6.83 -38.84
C ASN A 157 13.23 5.39 -39.23
N GLY A 158 12.28 4.45 -39.27
CA GLY A 158 12.52 3.05 -39.60
C GLY A 158 13.18 2.21 -38.48
N LYS A 159 13.28 2.75 -37.25
CA LYS A 159 13.90 2.09 -36.09
C LYS A 159 12.88 1.97 -34.95
N PRO A 160 12.97 0.93 -34.10
CA PRO A 160 12.14 0.83 -32.91
C PRO A 160 12.33 2.03 -31.99
N ASN A 161 11.23 2.57 -31.47
CA ASN A 161 11.26 3.56 -30.41
C ASN A 161 11.75 2.91 -29.11
N ALA A 162 12.57 3.62 -28.34
CA ALA A 162 13.14 3.08 -27.13
C ALA A 162 13.38 4.13 -26.02
N VAL A 163 13.38 3.63 -24.78
CA VAL A 163 13.93 4.34 -23.62
C VAL A 163 15.35 3.85 -23.39
N TYR A 164 16.30 4.76 -23.20
CA TYR A 164 17.70 4.46 -22.93
C TYR A 164 18.07 4.88 -21.51
N PHE A 165 18.63 3.98 -20.72
CA PHE A 165 19.31 4.28 -19.46
C PHE A 165 20.81 4.03 -19.65
N SER A 166 21.66 5.04 -19.45
CA SER A 166 23.08 4.92 -19.78
C SER A 166 23.87 4.01 -18.85
N GLY A 167 23.43 3.86 -17.59
CA GLY A 167 24.31 3.44 -16.51
C GLY A 167 25.51 4.39 -16.35
N ASP A 168 26.45 3.99 -15.51
CA ASP A 168 27.63 4.79 -15.25
C ASP A 168 28.71 4.56 -16.31
N THR A 169 28.89 5.53 -17.19
CA THR A 169 29.89 5.45 -18.26
C THR A 169 30.47 6.81 -18.57
N VAL A 170 31.71 6.85 -19.06
CA VAL A 170 32.19 7.97 -19.88
C VAL A 170 31.71 7.82 -21.33
N TYR A 171 31.85 8.88 -22.14
CA TYR A 171 31.61 8.76 -23.57
C TYR A 171 32.62 7.80 -24.22
N ILE A 172 32.10 6.84 -25.00
CA ILE A 172 32.87 5.93 -25.85
C ILE A 172 32.20 5.87 -27.24
N ASP A 173 33.00 5.76 -28.29
CA ASP A 173 32.49 5.78 -29.69
C ASP A 173 31.46 4.68 -29.97
N GLU A 174 31.52 3.57 -29.23
CA GLU A 174 30.57 2.46 -29.36
C GLU A 174 29.12 2.88 -29.02
N LEU A 175 28.92 3.89 -28.16
CA LEU A 175 27.60 4.40 -27.81
C LEU A 175 26.90 5.08 -29.00
N ALA A 176 27.65 5.69 -29.92
CA ALA A 176 27.07 6.30 -31.12
C ALA A 176 26.32 5.28 -32.00
N LYS A 177 26.67 3.98 -31.92
CA LYS A 177 25.99 2.90 -32.64
C LYS A 177 24.58 2.63 -32.16
N ILE A 178 24.15 3.19 -31.02
CA ILE A 178 22.74 3.15 -30.58
C ILE A 178 21.85 3.76 -31.67
N LYS A 179 22.30 4.86 -32.31
CA LYS A 179 21.56 5.52 -33.39
C LYS A 179 21.27 4.59 -34.54
N ASP A 180 22.15 3.64 -34.86
CA ASP A 180 21.97 2.73 -35.99
C ASP A 180 20.84 1.72 -35.75
N ARG A 181 20.53 1.43 -34.49
CA ARG A 181 19.61 0.35 -34.08
C ARG A 181 18.27 0.86 -33.55
N PHE A 182 18.24 2.01 -32.90
CA PHE A 182 17.06 2.51 -32.18
C PHE A 182 16.82 3.98 -32.49
N HIS A 183 15.55 4.38 -32.40
CA HIS A 183 15.18 5.77 -32.21
C HIS A 183 14.97 5.98 -30.71
N VAL A 184 15.82 6.78 -30.06
CA VAL A 184 15.75 6.98 -28.61
C VAL A 184 14.76 8.09 -28.29
N SER A 185 13.59 7.72 -27.77
CA SER A 185 12.56 8.71 -27.42
C SER A 185 12.83 9.36 -26.07
N VAL A 186 13.38 8.63 -25.11
CA VAL A 186 13.80 9.19 -23.81
C VAL A 186 15.15 8.60 -23.44
N ALA A 187 16.13 9.45 -23.14
CA ALA A 187 17.43 9.04 -22.65
C ALA A 187 17.64 9.52 -21.21
N LEU A 188 17.99 8.62 -20.30
CA LEU A 188 18.38 8.92 -18.93
C LEU A 188 19.90 8.77 -18.83
N PHE A 189 20.61 9.87 -18.61
CA PHE A 189 22.08 9.89 -18.58
C PHE A 189 22.59 10.07 -17.15
N SER A 190 23.43 9.14 -16.67
CA SER A 190 24.23 9.33 -15.46
C SER A 190 25.34 10.36 -15.74
N LEU A 191 25.20 11.54 -15.16
CA LEU A 191 26.14 12.66 -15.27
C LEU A 191 26.96 12.79 -13.98
N GLY A 192 27.40 14.00 -13.63
CA GLY A 192 28.10 14.25 -12.37
C GLY A 192 29.61 14.29 -12.44
N LYS A 193 30.23 13.87 -13.57
CA LYS A 193 31.70 13.84 -13.75
C LYS A 193 32.39 13.22 -12.53
N ALA A 194 31.98 12.01 -12.17
CA ALA A 194 32.54 11.30 -11.04
C ALA A 194 34.04 11.10 -11.23
N MET A 195 34.83 11.51 -10.23
CA MET A 195 36.30 11.39 -10.25
C MET A 195 36.79 10.50 -9.12
N VAL A 196 37.57 9.47 -9.44
CA VAL A 196 38.20 8.58 -8.44
C VAL A 196 39.73 8.58 -8.53
N PRO A 197 40.46 8.31 -7.44
CA PRO A 197 41.92 8.22 -7.49
C PRO A 197 42.40 7.07 -8.37
N LYS A 198 43.40 7.32 -9.23
CA LYS A 198 44.01 6.29 -10.09
C LYS A 198 45.24 5.65 -9.40
N PRO A 199 45.46 4.33 -9.53
CA PRO A 199 46.75 3.72 -9.17
C PRO A 199 47.91 4.39 -9.93
N GLY A 200 48.88 4.94 -9.19
CA GLY A 200 50.03 5.67 -9.76
C GLY A 200 49.91 7.19 -9.75
N GLY A 201 48.84 7.76 -9.19
CA GLY A 201 48.64 9.21 -9.02
C GLY A 201 47.70 9.83 -10.05
N GLY A 202 47.02 10.90 -9.65
CA GLY A 202 46.00 11.59 -10.44
C GLY A 202 44.57 11.09 -10.19
N MET A 203 43.62 11.69 -10.90
CA MET A 203 42.19 11.34 -10.84
C MET A 203 41.73 10.77 -12.19
N LEU A 204 40.84 9.78 -12.14
CA LEU A 204 40.19 9.15 -13.28
C LEU A 204 38.72 9.55 -13.30
N GLN A 205 38.23 10.02 -14.45
CA GLN A 205 36.82 10.25 -14.69
C GLN A 205 36.12 8.93 -15.03
N ILE A 206 34.98 8.67 -14.38
CA ILE A 206 34.27 7.38 -14.50
C ILE A 206 32.79 7.52 -14.90
N THR A 207 32.24 8.74 -14.90
CA THR A 207 30.93 9.05 -15.51
C THR A 207 31.05 10.23 -16.47
N MET A 208 30.05 10.41 -17.33
CA MET A 208 30.03 11.51 -18.29
C MET A 208 30.07 12.87 -17.58
N ASP A 209 30.81 13.80 -18.18
CA ASP A 209 30.61 15.23 -17.92
C ASP A 209 29.58 15.80 -18.90
N SER A 210 29.18 17.05 -18.67
CA SER A 210 28.12 17.70 -19.45
C SER A 210 28.49 17.82 -20.93
N LYS A 211 29.78 17.98 -21.27
CA LYS A 211 30.25 18.04 -22.67
C LYS A 211 30.16 16.69 -23.36
N GLN A 212 30.56 15.62 -22.66
CA GLN A 212 30.39 14.25 -23.13
C GLN A 212 28.91 13.88 -23.32
N ALA A 213 28.03 14.35 -22.43
CA ALA A 213 26.59 14.16 -22.54
C ALA A 213 25.99 14.86 -23.77
N VAL A 214 26.40 16.11 -24.04
CA VAL A 214 26.00 16.84 -25.25
C VAL A 214 26.53 16.15 -26.50
N GLN A 215 27.77 15.65 -26.48
CA GLN A 215 28.32 14.87 -27.59
C GLN A 215 27.48 13.62 -27.87
N LEU A 216 27.19 12.80 -26.84
CA LEU A 216 26.35 11.62 -26.99
C LEU A 216 24.96 11.96 -27.49
N MET A 217 24.33 13.01 -26.94
CA MET A 217 23.03 13.48 -27.37
C MET A 217 23.03 13.84 -28.87
N ARG A 218 24.08 14.51 -29.37
CA ARG A 218 24.22 14.80 -30.82
C ARG A 218 24.42 13.53 -31.64
N ASP A 219 25.15 12.56 -31.12
CA ASP A 219 25.45 11.32 -31.84
C ASP A 219 24.27 10.37 -31.91
N ILE A 220 23.41 10.30 -30.88
CA ILE A 220 22.25 9.40 -30.84
C ILE A 220 20.89 10.08 -31.07
N GLU A 221 20.86 11.42 -31.10
CA GLU A 221 19.70 12.27 -31.40
C GLU A 221 18.41 11.89 -30.64
N PRO A 222 18.43 11.83 -29.29
CA PRO A 222 17.23 11.47 -28.55
C PRO A 222 16.17 12.58 -28.64
N ASP A 223 14.90 12.23 -28.45
CA ASP A 223 13.85 13.25 -28.41
C ASP A 223 14.00 14.12 -27.14
N ILE A 224 14.22 13.48 -25.98
CA ILE A 224 14.45 14.13 -24.67
C ILE A 224 15.58 13.42 -23.91
N VAL A 225 16.43 14.19 -23.24
CA VAL A 225 17.45 13.75 -22.28
C VAL A 225 17.03 14.15 -20.85
N ILE A 226 17.12 13.21 -19.92
CA ILE A 226 16.89 13.40 -18.49
C ILE A 226 18.22 13.16 -17.77
N PRO A 227 18.87 14.21 -17.24
CA PRO A 227 20.05 14.07 -16.40
C PRO A 227 19.73 13.29 -15.12
N LEU A 228 20.64 12.40 -14.72
CA LEU A 228 20.68 11.68 -13.44
C LEU A 228 22.12 11.72 -12.86
N HIS A 229 22.32 11.20 -11.66
CA HIS A 229 23.64 10.92 -11.05
C HIS A 229 24.57 12.14 -10.91
N PHE A 230 24.03 13.34 -10.71
CA PHE A 230 24.83 14.58 -10.55
C PHE A 230 24.71 15.24 -9.16
N GLU A 231 23.96 14.64 -8.24
CA GLU A 231 23.73 15.17 -6.88
C GLU A 231 23.91 14.08 -5.81
N GLY A 232 24.35 14.49 -4.61
CA GLY A 232 24.35 13.65 -3.40
C GLY A 232 25.68 13.00 -3.01
N TRP A 233 26.72 13.13 -3.82
CA TRP A 233 28.02 12.51 -3.53
C TRP A 233 29.20 13.45 -3.79
N SER A 234 30.16 13.44 -2.86
CA SER A 234 31.37 14.28 -2.92
C SER A 234 32.32 13.97 -4.10
N LEU A 235 32.13 12.80 -4.72
CA LEU A 235 32.85 12.36 -5.90
C LEU A 235 32.38 13.05 -7.19
N PHE A 236 31.17 13.61 -7.21
CA PHE A 236 30.67 14.43 -8.32
C PHE A 236 31.39 15.78 -8.38
N LYS A 237 31.67 16.24 -9.60
CA LYS A 237 32.35 17.51 -9.90
C LYS A 237 31.51 18.46 -10.74
N GLU A 238 30.37 18.01 -11.25
CA GLU A 238 29.37 18.83 -11.91
C GLU A 238 28.02 18.54 -11.25
N GLY A 239 27.34 19.58 -10.79
CA GLY A 239 25.96 19.51 -10.30
C GLY A 239 25.00 20.08 -11.33
N LYS A 240 23.75 20.33 -10.90
CA LYS A 240 22.70 20.85 -11.79
C LYS A 240 23.10 22.13 -12.52
N SER A 241 23.66 23.09 -11.79
CA SER A 241 24.02 24.41 -12.32
C SER A 241 25.08 24.32 -13.43
N GLU A 242 26.10 23.49 -13.24
CA GLU A 242 27.17 23.29 -14.22
C GLU A 242 26.63 22.61 -15.49
N ILE A 243 25.72 21.64 -15.34
CA ILE A 243 25.08 20.98 -16.48
C ILE A 243 24.20 21.97 -17.26
N GLU A 244 23.38 22.76 -16.56
CA GLU A 244 22.52 23.78 -17.19
C GLU A 244 23.33 24.83 -17.95
N GLU A 245 24.49 25.25 -17.42
CA GLU A 245 25.39 26.18 -18.08
C GLU A 245 25.92 25.61 -19.39
N VAL A 246 26.48 24.40 -19.38
CA VAL A 246 27.02 23.76 -20.59
C VAL A 246 25.93 23.49 -21.63
N VAL A 247 24.76 23.01 -21.20
CA VAL A 247 23.62 22.76 -22.10
C VAL A 247 23.16 24.04 -22.80
N LYS A 248 23.15 25.16 -22.07
CA LYS A 248 22.81 26.48 -22.61
C LYS A 248 23.91 27.03 -23.53
N GLU A 249 25.18 26.87 -23.17
CA GLU A 249 26.31 27.27 -24.01
C GLU A 249 26.34 26.52 -25.35
N GLU A 250 25.97 25.23 -25.32
CA GLU A 250 25.92 24.37 -26.50
C GLU A 250 24.61 24.51 -27.31
N GLY A 251 23.64 25.28 -26.81
CA GLY A 251 22.37 25.61 -27.48
C GLY A 251 21.43 24.42 -27.65
N VAL A 252 21.35 23.55 -26.64
CA VAL A 252 20.58 22.29 -26.66
C VAL A 252 19.63 22.17 -25.46
N GLU A 253 19.26 23.29 -24.85
CA GLU A 253 18.39 23.36 -23.67
C GLU A 253 17.00 22.76 -23.88
N ASP A 254 16.49 22.76 -25.12
CA ASP A 254 15.21 22.17 -25.50
C ASP A 254 15.22 20.63 -25.44
N LYS A 255 16.42 20.03 -25.49
CA LYS A 255 16.62 18.58 -25.40
C LYS A 255 16.74 18.07 -23.97
N PHE A 256 17.12 18.91 -23.01
CA PHE A 256 17.37 18.48 -21.63
C PHE A 256 16.20 18.85 -20.71
N LYS A 257 15.69 17.85 -19.97
CA LYS A 257 14.60 18.03 -19.02
C LYS A 257 15.03 17.57 -17.63
N PHE A 258 15.27 18.53 -16.75
CA PHE A 258 15.47 18.27 -15.32
C PHE A 258 14.14 17.97 -14.64
N LEU A 259 14.11 16.93 -13.83
CA LEU A 259 12.91 16.52 -13.09
C LEU A 259 12.98 17.05 -11.65
N ALA A 260 11.82 17.33 -11.07
CA ALA A 260 11.71 17.53 -9.63
C ALA A 260 11.78 16.15 -8.95
N PRO A 261 12.70 15.92 -7.99
CA PRO A 261 12.79 14.63 -7.31
C PRO A 261 11.48 14.23 -6.62
N GLY A 262 11.14 12.95 -6.69
CA GLY A 262 9.90 12.37 -6.13
C GLY A 262 8.63 12.68 -6.93
N VAL A 263 8.70 13.51 -7.99
CA VAL A 263 7.52 13.90 -8.77
C VAL A 263 7.40 13.06 -10.04
N ASN A 264 6.29 12.32 -10.14
CA ASN A 264 5.93 11.58 -11.34
C ASN A 264 5.64 12.52 -12.52
N THR A 265 6.59 12.60 -13.45
CA THR A 265 6.57 13.57 -14.54
C THR A 265 6.25 12.89 -15.87
N LYS A 266 5.22 13.38 -16.56
CA LYS A 266 4.91 12.95 -17.94
C LYS A 266 5.97 13.45 -18.91
N ILE A 267 6.52 12.54 -19.73
CA ILE A 267 7.54 12.82 -20.74
C ILE A 267 6.94 12.73 -22.14
N LEU A 268 6.24 11.64 -22.48
CA LEU A 268 5.60 11.41 -23.78
C LEU A 268 4.11 11.04 -23.66
N LEU A 269 3.29 11.39 -24.66
CA LEU A 269 1.84 11.09 -24.73
C LEU A 269 1.52 10.19 -25.94
N SER A 270 0.60 9.24 -25.73
CA SER A 270 0.06 8.41 -26.82
C SER A 270 -0.84 9.21 -27.75
N SER A 271 -0.65 9.05 -29.05
CA SER A 271 -1.46 9.69 -30.11
C SER A 271 -2.92 9.21 -30.16
N GLN A 272 -3.28 8.10 -29.48
CA GLN A 272 -4.65 7.58 -29.47
C GLN A 272 -5.63 8.29 -28.51
N MET A 273 -5.15 9.22 -27.66
CA MET A 273 -6.03 10.02 -26.79
C MET A 273 -6.48 11.36 -27.39
N ALA A 274 -6.09 11.68 -28.64
CA ALA A 274 -6.55 12.88 -29.32
C ALA A 274 -7.63 12.55 -30.37
N SER A 275 -8.89 12.47 -29.94
CA SER A 275 -10.03 12.69 -30.84
C SER A 275 -10.65 14.07 -30.59
N PRO A 276 -10.97 14.85 -31.64
CA PRO A 276 -11.29 16.26 -31.52
C PRO A 276 -12.79 16.46 -31.29
N LEU A 277 -13.17 17.01 -30.15
CA LEU A 277 -14.42 17.75 -30.03
C LEU A 277 -14.11 19.13 -29.46
N PHE A 278 -14.31 20.13 -30.34
CA PHE A 278 -14.26 21.58 -30.13
C PHE A 278 -12.87 22.25 -30.15
N SER A 279 -12.50 22.73 -31.34
CA SER A 279 -11.58 23.86 -31.48
C SER A 279 -12.24 25.18 -31.02
N PRO A 280 -11.47 26.14 -30.51
CA PRO A 280 -11.96 27.32 -29.81
C PRO A 280 -12.40 28.41 -30.79
N ARG A 281 -13.54 29.05 -30.51
CA ARG A 281 -13.84 30.36 -31.11
C ARG A 281 -13.16 31.45 -30.31
N SER A 282 -12.32 32.20 -31.02
CA SER A 282 -11.74 33.49 -30.68
C SER A 282 -12.76 34.49 -30.15
N THR A 283 -12.42 35.19 -29.07
CA THR A 283 -12.76 36.60 -28.90
C THR A 283 -11.61 37.34 -28.24
N LEU A 284 -11.26 38.44 -28.91
CA LEU A 284 -10.27 39.45 -28.60
C LEU A 284 -10.67 40.35 -27.43
N ASP A 285 -9.63 40.98 -26.89
CA ASP A 285 -9.55 42.31 -26.26
C ASP A 285 -10.08 42.54 -24.84
N GLY A 286 -9.16 43.03 -24.00
CA GLY A 286 -9.45 43.59 -22.68
C GLY A 286 -8.19 43.98 -21.92
N GLN A 287 -7.55 45.07 -22.34
CA GLN A 287 -6.43 45.74 -21.66
C GLN A 287 -6.82 46.29 -20.26
N GLY A 288 -5.83 46.38 -19.35
CA GLY A 288 -5.87 47.25 -18.17
C GLY A 288 -4.92 46.75 -17.06
N ARG A 289 -3.63 47.09 -17.10
CA ARG A 289 -2.94 48.22 -16.45
C ARG A 289 -2.94 48.23 -14.90
N SER A 290 -1.70 48.30 -14.43
CA SER A 290 -1.09 48.56 -13.11
C SER A 290 -1.61 49.72 -12.25
N SER A 291 -1.51 49.54 -10.92
CA SER A 291 -1.02 50.51 -9.89
C SER A 291 -1.24 49.84 -8.52
N GLY A 292 -0.33 49.70 -7.55
CA GLY A 292 0.76 50.59 -7.12
C GLY A 292 0.26 51.49 -5.99
N ALA A 293 0.54 51.16 -4.72
CA ALA A 293 0.83 52.09 -3.61
C ALA A 293 0.99 51.36 -2.26
N ASP A 294 2.10 51.69 -1.60
CA ASP A 294 2.54 51.34 -0.25
C ASP A 294 1.64 51.91 0.86
N GLU A 295 1.66 51.28 2.05
CA GLU A 295 1.76 52.02 3.32
C GLU A 295 2.30 51.14 4.47
N ASP A 296 3.31 51.68 5.14
CA ASP A 296 4.04 51.22 6.33
C ASP A 296 3.16 50.97 7.57
N SER A 297 3.44 49.91 8.34
CA SER A 297 3.74 50.03 9.78
C SER A 297 4.18 48.72 10.47
N ARG A 298 5.45 48.70 10.91
CA ARG A 298 6.01 48.29 12.22
C ARG A 298 5.70 46.91 12.83
N ASP A 299 6.75 46.09 12.83
CA ASP A 299 7.35 45.36 13.96
C ASP A 299 6.44 44.59 14.94
N ALA A 300 6.33 43.28 14.70
CA ALA A 300 6.50 42.28 15.73
C ALA A 300 7.04 40.98 15.09
N GLU A 301 8.33 40.69 15.28
CA GLU A 301 8.93 39.39 14.94
C GLU A 301 8.19 38.27 15.70
N TYR A 302 7.34 37.54 14.99
CA TYR A 302 6.97 36.19 15.36
C TYR A 302 7.61 35.26 14.33
N ARG A 303 8.79 34.73 14.68
CA ARG A 303 9.40 33.61 13.95
C ARG A 303 8.45 32.42 14.08
N VAL A 304 7.60 32.24 13.07
CA VAL A 304 6.94 30.96 12.83
C VAL A 304 8.03 30.02 12.36
N SER A 305 8.58 29.26 13.31
CA SER A 305 9.27 28.02 13.03
C SER A 305 8.32 27.18 12.18
N ILE A 306 8.72 26.88 10.95
CA ILE A 306 8.06 25.85 10.15
C ILE A 306 8.41 24.54 10.86
N GLU A 307 7.65 24.20 11.91
CA GLU A 307 7.67 22.87 12.49
C GLU A 307 7.18 21.89 11.41
N GLU A 308 8.03 20.89 11.21
CA GLU A 308 7.84 19.72 10.37
C GLU A 308 6.39 19.23 10.41
N PHE A 309 5.74 19.21 9.24
CA PHE A 309 4.53 18.43 9.04
C PHE A 309 4.85 16.98 9.45
N SER A 310 4.39 16.60 10.64
CA SER A 310 4.55 15.25 11.17
C SER A 310 3.73 14.31 10.31
N THR A 311 4.39 13.64 9.36
CA THR A 311 3.78 12.57 8.58
C THR A 311 3.53 11.35 9.48
N PRO A 312 2.49 10.53 9.23
CA PRO A 312 2.11 9.34 10.03
C PRO A 312 3.19 8.26 10.30
N SER A 313 4.44 8.45 9.87
CA SER A 313 5.55 7.49 9.94
C SER A 313 6.31 7.49 11.27
N THR A 314 6.25 8.54 12.10
CA THR A 314 7.13 8.66 13.28
C THR A 314 6.70 7.80 14.49
N GLY A 315 5.53 7.13 14.41
CA GLY A 315 4.94 6.38 15.53
C GLY A 315 4.96 4.85 15.44
N TRP A 316 5.16 4.26 14.24
CA TRP A 316 5.15 2.80 14.06
C TRP A 316 6.52 2.21 14.42
N GLN A 317 6.57 1.34 15.43
CA GLN A 317 7.76 0.52 15.68
C GLN A 317 7.67 -0.74 14.81
N LEU A 318 8.47 -0.80 13.75
CA LEU A 318 8.72 -2.06 13.03
C LEU A 318 9.48 -3.02 13.95
N ASP A 319 9.00 -4.25 14.08
CA ASP A 319 9.73 -5.32 14.75
C ASP A 319 10.58 -6.12 13.75
N ASP A 320 11.58 -6.86 14.24
CA ASP A 320 12.54 -7.61 13.43
C ASP A 320 11.87 -8.58 12.43
N PHE A 321 10.63 -9.01 12.71
CA PHE A 321 9.83 -9.86 11.83
C PHE A 321 9.51 -9.19 10.49
N VAL A 322 9.12 -7.90 10.51
CA VAL A 322 8.71 -7.17 9.30
C VAL A 322 9.90 -6.85 8.39
N LEU A 323 11.08 -6.72 8.99
CA LEU A 323 12.34 -6.47 8.30
C LEU A 323 13.03 -7.76 7.83
N ASP A 324 12.49 -8.94 8.18
CA ASP A 324 13.07 -10.21 7.76
C ASP A 324 12.99 -10.37 6.22
N PRO A 325 14.11 -10.59 5.52
CA PRO A 325 14.11 -10.71 4.07
C PRO A 325 13.24 -11.87 3.55
N GLY A 326 13.13 -12.95 4.33
CA GLY A 326 12.29 -14.09 4.02
C GLY A 326 10.81 -13.76 4.15
N TYR A 327 10.42 -12.94 5.13
CA TYR A 327 9.05 -12.41 5.23
C TYR A 327 8.72 -11.52 4.03
N VAL A 328 9.57 -10.54 3.73
CA VAL A 328 9.36 -9.60 2.61
C VAL A 328 9.25 -10.34 1.27
N ALA A 329 10.12 -11.31 1.01
CA ALA A 329 10.07 -12.10 -0.22
C ALA A 329 8.78 -12.93 -0.32
N SER A 330 8.39 -13.62 0.76
CA SER A 330 7.20 -14.47 0.77
C SER A 330 5.92 -13.66 0.63
N ARG A 331 5.90 -12.46 1.20
CA ARG A 331 4.79 -11.50 1.09
C ARG A 331 4.58 -11.02 -0.35
N GLU A 332 5.64 -10.64 -1.05
CA GLU A 332 5.54 -10.27 -2.47
C GLU A 332 5.20 -11.49 -3.34
N GLU A 333 5.71 -12.68 -3.02
CA GLU A 333 5.35 -13.94 -3.69
C GLU A 333 3.86 -14.24 -3.53
N LEU A 334 3.31 -14.17 -2.31
CA LEU A 334 1.89 -14.40 -2.06
C LEU A 334 1.02 -13.41 -2.84
N ARG A 335 1.36 -12.12 -2.78
CA ARG A 335 0.66 -11.07 -3.53
C ARG A 335 0.67 -11.37 -5.04
N TRP A 336 1.83 -11.69 -5.59
CA TRP A 336 1.96 -12.04 -7.01
C TRP A 336 1.15 -13.28 -7.38
N LEU A 337 1.20 -14.33 -6.57
CA LEU A 337 0.44 -15.57 -6.79
C LEU A 337 -1.07 -15.31 -6.83
N MET A 338 -1.59 -14.51 -5.89
CA MET A 338 -3.02 -14.17 -5.84
C MET A 338 -3.46 -13.38 -7.07
N LEU A 339 -2.73 -12.32 -7.43
CA LEU A 339 -3.05 -11.47 -8.60
C LEU A 339 -2.95 -12.25 -9.91
N ASN A 340 -1.89 -13.05 -10.09
CA ASN A 340 -1.72 -13.88 -11.28
C ASN A 340 -2.84 -14.91 -11.40
N THR A 341 -3.20 -15.57 -10.29
CA THR A 341 -4.30 -16.54 -10.26
C THR A 341 -5.63 -15.90 -10.64
N ALA A 342 -5.93 -14.70 -10.12
CA ALA A 342 -7.13 -13.96 -10.46
C ALA A 342 -7.18 -13.60 -11.96
N GLN A 343 -6.05 -13.22 -12.54
CA GLN A 343 -5.95 -12.89 -13.97
C GLN A 343 -6.09 -14.09 -14.90
N THR A 344 -5.65 -15.28 -14.48
CA THR A 344 -5.68 -16.49 -15.33
C THR A 344 -6.88 -17.39 -15.05
N ALA A 345 -7.71 -17.09 -14.04
CA ALA A 345 -8.86 -17.91 -13.69
C ALA A 345 -9.91 -17.92 -14.82
N PRO A 346 -10.42 -19.10 -15.23
CA PRO A 346 -11.55 -19.16 -16.15
C PRO A 346 -12.82 -18.68 -15.44
N PRO A 347 -13.74 -17.97 -16.12
CA PRO A 347 -15.03 -17.59 -15.54
C PRO A 347 -15.82 -18.86 -15.20
N SER A 348 -15.92 -19.19 -13.92
CA SER A 348 -16.68 -20.34 -13.42
C SER A 348 -17.72 -19.89 -12.41
N PRO A 349 -19.00 -20.24 -12.58
CA PRO A 349 -20.04 -19.86 -11.64
C PRO A 349 -19.86 -20.57 -10.30
N VAL A 350 -20.10 -19.83 -9.22
CA VAL A 350 -20.06 -20.34 -7.84
C VAL A 350 -21.01 -21.54 -7.68
N HIS A 351 -20.51 -22.68 -7.22
CA HIS A 351 -21.33 -23.77 -6.70
C HIS A 351 -21.16 -23.81 -5.18
N GLY A 352 -21.99 -23.03 -4.47
CA GLY A 352 -21.91 -22.84 -3.02
C GLY A 352 -22.07 -24.11 -2.17
N ASP A 353 -22.46 -25.24 -2.76
CA ASP A 353 -22.68 -26.50 -2.05
C ASP A 353 -21.53 -27.52 -2.18
N SER A 354 -20.56 -27.33 -3.09
CA SER A 354 -19.51 -28.34 -3.32
C SER A 354 -18.41 -28.34 -2.25
N PHE A 355 -18.19 -27.22 -1.57
CA PHE A 355 -17.13 -27.02 -0.58
C PHE A 355 -17.26 -27.92 0.66
N ILE A 356 -18.51 -28.27 1.04
CA ILE A 356 -18.78 -29.13 2.20
C ILE A 356 -18.93 -30.60 1.77
N SER A 357 -19.36 -30.89 0.54
CA SER A 357 -19.57 -32.29 0.09
C SER A 357 -18.29 -33.14 0.03
N GLY A 358 -17.11 -32.52 0.02
CA GLY A 358 -15.82 -33.20 0.14
C GLY A 358 -15.53 -33.76 1.54
N LEU A 359 -16.06 -33.14 2.61
CA LEU A 359 -15.75 -33.50 4.01
C LEU A 359 -16.15 -34.93 4.38
N ASP A 360 -17.16 -35.50 3.70
CA ASP A 360 -17.60 -36.88 3.92
C ASP A 360 -16.80 -37.93 3.13
N THR A 361 -15.83 -37.50 2.29
CA THR A 361 -15.04 -38.40 1.42
C THR A 361 -13.53 -38.46 1.72
N HIS A 362 -13.02 -37.70 2.69
CA HIS A 362 -11.57 -37.64 2.95
C HIS A 362 -11.07 -38.75 3.89
N SER A 363 -10.06 -39.48 3.43
CA SER A 363 -9.49 -40.67 4.07
C SER A 363 -8.63 -40.32 5.29
N GLY A 364 -8.31 -41.31 6.15
CA GLY A 364 -7.41 -41.13 7.30
C GLY A 364 -5.98 -40.72 6.92
N GLU A 365 -5.58 -40.91 5.66
CA GLU A 365 -4.24 -40.58 5.15
C GLU A 365 -4.03 -39.06 5.04
N ASP A 366 -5.02 -38.30 4.58
CA ASP A 366 -4.92 -36.84 4.43
C ASP A 366 -4.74 -36.15 5.79
N ARG A 367 -5.44 -36.64 6.82
CA ARG A 367 -5.29 -36.18 8.21
C ARG A 367 -3.89 -36.46 8.77
N SER A 368 -3.33 -37.63 8.45
CA SER A 368 -1.97 -37.98 8.88
C SER A 368 -0.92 -37.08 8.22
N SER A 369 -1.13 -36.69 6.96
CA SER A 369 -0.25 -35.82 6.18
C SER A 369 -0.16 -34.40 6.77
N ALA A 370 -1.31 -33.75 7.03
CA ALA A 370 -1.34 -32.42 7.65
C ALA A 370 -0.70 -32.39 9.04
N GLN A 371 -0.91 -33.46 9.82
CA GLN A 371 -0.29 -33.61 11.13
C GLN A 371 1.23 -33.84 11.04
N HIS A 372 1.68 -34.63 10.06
CA HIS A 372 3.09 -34.91 9.84
C HIS A 372 3.85 -33.64 9.42
N THR A 373 3.32 -32.86 8.47
CA THR A 373 3.94 -31.60 8.00
C THR A 373 4.18 -30.63 9.14
N THR A 374 3.17 -30.41 9.99
CA THR A 374 3.30 -29.48 11.13
C THR A 374 4.16 -30.03 12.27
N SER A 375 4.27 -31.36 12.42
CA SER A 375 5.15 -31.95 13.44
C SER A 375 6.64 -31.75 13.17
N HIS A 376 7.02 -31.55 11.91
CA HIS A 376 8.39 -31.22 11.53
C HIS A 376 8.75 -29.75 11.84
N LEU A 377 7.74 -28.86 11.85
CA LEU A 377 7.92 -27.41 12.08
C LEU A 377 7.75 -27.05 13.56
N LEU A 378 6.85 -27.72 14.27
CA LEU A 378 6.51 -27.42 15.65
C LEU A 378 6.54 -28.68 16.52
N SER A 379 7.02 -28.53 17.75
CA SER A 379 6.76 -29.54 18.78
C SER A 379 5.25 -29.69 19.03
N GLN A 380 4.80 -30.91 19.36
CA GLN A 380 3.37 -31.20 19.59
C GLN A 380 2.72 -30.27 20.65
N GLY A 381 3.50 -29.85 21.66
CA GLY A 381 3.04 -28.91 22.69
C GLY A 381 2.70 -27.52 22.13
N ARG A 382 3.54 -26.98 21.24
CA ARG A 382 3.33 -25.66 20.62
C ARG A 382 2.18 -25.63 19.64
N ARG A 383 1.99 -26.71 18.87
CA ARG A 383 0.84 -26.82 17.96
C ARG A 383 -0.49 -26.71 18.71
N ILE A 384 -0.64 -27.43 19.82
CA ILE A 384 -1.86 -27.35 20.64
C ILE A 384 -2.02 -25.96 21.25
N GLU A 385 -0.93 -25.33 21.69
CA GLU A 385 -0.94 -23.96 22.20
C GLU A 385 -1.49 -22.97 21.17
N TYR A 386 -0.96 -23.00 19.94
CA TYR A 386 -1.42 -22.11 18.86
C TYR A 386 -2.86 -22.42 18.41
N LEU A 387 -3.28 -23.69 18.33
CA LEU A 387 -4.68 -24.01 18.04
C LEU A 387 -5.63 -23.48 19.11
N LYS A 388 -5.27 -23.60 20.40
CA LYS A 388 -6.06 -23.04 21.51
C LYS A 388 -6.15 -21.52 21.41
N ASN A 389 -5.04 -20.86 21.08
CA ASN A 389 -5.01 -19.41 20.92
C ASN A 389 -5.80 -18.94 19.69
N TYR A 390 -5.69 -19.63 18.55
CA TYR A 390 -6.50 -19.37 17.37
C TYR A 390 -8.00 -19.41 17.69
N ILE A 391 -8.48 -20.50 18.30
CA ILE A 391 -9.91 -20.70 18.59
C ILE A 391 -10.44 -19.68 19.62
N SER A 392 -9.63 -19.34 20.62
CA SER A 392 -10.09 -18.51 21.75
C SER A 392 -9.84 -17.01 21.58
N GLN A 393 -8.82 -16.61 20.82
CA GLN A 393 -8.45 -15.21 20.62
C GLN A 393 -8.69 -14.78 19.17
N VAL A 394 -8.11 -15.46 18.18
CA VAL A 394 -8.10 -14.96 16.78
C VAL A 394 -9.45 -15.15 16.07
N ALA A 395 -9.99 -16.38 16.06
CA ALA A 395 -11.21 -16.70 15.32
C ALA A 395 -12.43 -15.84 15.72
N PRO A 396 -12.66 -15.50 17.02
CA PRO A 396 -13.72 -14.57 17.41
C PRO A 396 -13.65 -13.18 16.76
N TRP A 397 -12.47 -12.74 16.31
CA TRP A 397 -12.32 -11.47 15.59
C TRP A 397 -12.80 -11.58 14.15
N LEU A 398 -12.52 -12.72 13.52
CA LEU A 398 -12.88 -13.03 12.14
C LEU A 398 -14.39 -13.35 12.03
N ASP A 399 -14.96 -14.01 13.04
CA ASP A 399 -16.37 -14.42 13.13
C ASP A 399 -17.33 -13.31 13.62
N MET A 400 -16.89 -12.06 13.71
CA MET A 400 -17.65 -11.02 14.42
C MET A 400 -19.10 -10.82 13.93
N PHE A 401 -19.38 -10.99 12.64
CA PHE A 401 -20.75 -10.93 12.08
C PHE A 401 -21.09 -12.28 11.46
N ASP A 402 -20.71 -13.35 12.15
CA ASP A 402 -21.00 -14.72 11.77
C ASP A 402 -21.24 -15.60 13.01
N SER A 403 -22.51 -15.75 13.35
CA SER A 403 -22.97 -16.61 14.44
C SER A 403 -22.76 -18.11 14.15
N SER A 404 -22.52 -18.49 12.88
CA SER A 404 -22.17 -19.87 12.51
C SER A 404 -20.71 -20.22 12.84
N ARG A 405 -19.90 -19.20 13.17
CA ARG A 405 -18.49 -19.33 13.56
C ARG A 405 -17.67 -20.07 12.50
N ALA A 406 -17.71 -19.62 11.25
CA ALA A 406 -17.01 -20.25 10.16
C ALA A 406 -15.49 -20.34 10.43
N PHE A 407 -14.86 -19.29 10.95
CA PHE A 407 -13.46 -19.31 11.33
C PHE A 407 -13.21 -20.09 12.63
N GLY A 408 -14.15 -20.09 13.57
CA GLY A 408 -14.01 -20.78 14.86
C GLY A 408 -14.30 -22.28 14.83
N MET A 409 -15.05 -22.75 13.83
CA MET A 409 -15.53 -24.14 13.72
C MET A 409 -15.20 -24.76 12.36
N GLN A 410 -15.63 -24.15 11.26
CA GLN A 410 -15.49 -24.76 9.92
C GLN A 410 -14.04 -24.77 9.44
N VAL A 411 -13.32 -23.66 9.59
CA VAL A 411 -11.91 -23.52 9.21
C VAL A 411 -11.01 -24.52 9.98
N PRO A 412 -11.11 -24.68 11.32
CA PRO A 412 -10.37 -25.72 12.04
C PRO A 412 -10.69 -27.14 11.60
N LEU A 413 -11.93 -27.43 11.20
CA LEU A 413 -12.31 -28.74 10.65
C LEU A 413 -11.62 -28.99 9.31
N LEU A 414 -11.67 -28.01 8.39
CA LEU A 414 -10.98 -28.06 7.10
C LEU A 414 -9.45 -28.15 7.26
N ALA A 415 -8.89 -27.49 8.26
CA ALA A 415 -7.46 -27.53 8.57
C ALA A 415 -6.97 -28.93 9.00
N GLN A 416 -7.86 -29.86 9.36
CA GLN A 416 -7.45 -31.24 9.65
C GLN A 416 -6.94 -31.99 8.43
N THR A 417 -7.44 -31.63 7.24
CA THR A 417 -7.10 -32.27 5.96
C THR A 417 -6.38 -31.33 4.99
N SER A 418 -6.29 -30.02 5.30
CA SER A 418 -5.53 -29.05 4.52
C SER A 418 -4.27 -28.59 5.27
N PRO A 419 -3.07 -29.08 4.89
CA PRO A 419 -1.81 -28.65 5.47
C PRO A 419 -1.57 -27.14 5.34
N ALA A 420 -1.90 -26.55 4.19
CA ALA A 420 -1.74 -25.11 3.93
C ALA A 420 -2.60 -24.26 4.89
N LEU A 421 -3.88 -24.62 5.04
CA LEU A 421 -4.79 -23.93 5.96
C LEU A 421 -4.37 -24.11 7.41
N LEU A 422 -3.90 -25.30 7.79
CA LEU A 422 -3.36 -25.55 9.12
C LEU A 422 -2.16 -24.65 9.42
N CYS A 423 -1.20 -24.54 8.49
CA CYS A 423 -0.07 -23.63 8.62
C CYS A 423 -0.54 -22.17 8.75
N ALA A 424 -1.52 -21.72 7.95
CA ALA A 424 -2.03 -20.36 8.00
C ALA A 424 -2.69 -20.01 9.35
N ILE A 425 -3.56 -20.87 9.90
CA ILE A 425 -4.20 -20.62 11.21
C ILE A 425 -3.19 -20.64 12.37
N LEU A 426 -2.16 -21.49 12.27
CA LEU A 426 -1.09 -21.52 13.25
C LEU A 426 -0.20 -20.27 13.14
N ALA A 427 0.10 -19.81 11.92
CA ALA A 427 0.94 -18.64 11.67
C ALA A 427 0.32 -17.36 12.26
N ILE A 428 -0.96 -17.07 11.97
CA ILE A 428 -1.63 -15.88 12.50
C ILE A 428 -1.74 -15.94 14.03
N SER A 429 -1.97 -17.14 14.58
CA SER A 429 -2.04 -17.33 16.02
C SER A 429 -0.68 -17.16 16.71
N ALA A 430 0.40 -17.67 16.11
CA ALA A 430 1.75 -17.47 16.61
C ALA A 430 2.10 -15.97 16.59
N ARG A 431 1.82 -15.30 15.46
CA ARG A 431 2.10 -13.86 15.29
C ARG A 431 1.34 -13.01 16.31
N GLN A 432 0.07 -13.32 16.55
CA GLN A 432 -0.74 -12.62 17.54
C GLN A 432 -0.14 -12.71 18.95
N LYS A 433 0.31 -13.91 19.35
CA LYS A 433 0.95 -14.11 20.65
C LYS A 433 2.28 -13.38 20.75
N GLU A 434 3.12 -13.45 19.72
CA GLU A 434 4.40 -12.74 19.66
C GLU A 434 4.22 -11.23 19.89
N ARG A 435 3.23 -10.62 19.23
CA ARG A 435 2.93 -9.19 19.41
C ARG A 435 2.40 -8.88 20.81
N LYS A 436 1.52 -9.72 21.35
CA LYS A 436 0.98 -9.54 22.70
C LYS A 436 2.04 -9.67 23.79
N ASP A 437 2.91 -10.68 23.68
CA ASP A 437 4.00 -10.91 24.63
C ASP A 437 5.04 -9.78 24.59
N ALA A 438 5.29 -9.19 23.40
CA ALA A 438 6.11 -7.99 23.25
C ALA A 438 5.51 -6.77 23.97
N SER A 439 4.19 -6.56 23.84
CA SER A 439 3.47 -5.47 24.52
C SER A 439 3.50 -5.60 26.05
N ASP A 440 3.48 -6.82 26.59
CA ASP A 440 3.53 -7.11 28.03
C ASP A 440 4.91 -6.86 28.68
N GLY A 441 5.95 -6.56 27.89
CA GLY A 441 7.28 -6.27 28.40
C GLY A 441 7.97 -7.45 29.09
N LYS A 442 7.50 -8.69 28.86
CA LYS A 442 8.18 -9.90 29.30
C LYS A 442 9.50 -10.03 28.54
N SER A 443 10.60 -9.97 29.29
CA SER A 443 11.97 -10.02 28.78
C SER A 443 12.30 -11.41 28.25
N THR A 444 12.14 -11.55 26.93
CA THR A 444 12.79 -12.40 25.92
C THR A 444 11.70 -12.90 24.99
N PRO A 445 11.56 -12.37 23.76
CA PRO A 445 11.07 -13.26 22.72
C PRO A 445 12.12 -14.38 22.69
N GLN A 446 11.73 -15.60 23.03
CA GLN A 446 12.30 -16.73 22.32
C GLN A 446 12.30 -16.25 20.86
N LYS A 447 13.44 -16.18 20.17
CA LYS A 447 13.54 -15.90 18.72
C LYS A 447 12.84 -17.05 17.99
N SER A 448 11.54 -17.12 18.19
CA SER A 448 10.63 -18.09 17.65
C SER A 448 10.17 -17.44 16.39
N PHE A 449 10.84 -17.78 15.31
CA PHE A 449 10.34 -17.46 13.98
C PHE A 449 9.22 -18.44 13.59
N ASP A 450 8.49 -19.00 14.57
CA ASP A 450 7.42 -19.97 14.33
C ASP A 450 6.36 -19.35 13.42
N SER A 451 5.94 -18.11 13.69
CA SER A 451 5.01 -17.40 12.81
C SER A 451 5.54 -17.25 11.37
N LEU A 452 6.83 -16.97 11.21
CA LEU A 452 7.49 -16.79 9.91
C LEU A 452 7.63 -18.11 9.16
N GLU A 453 8.13 -19.16 9.82
CA GLU A 453 8.28 -20.50 9.25
C GLU A 453 6.93 -21.08 8.84
N LEU A 454 5.90 -20.92 9.67
CA LEU A 454 4.54 -21.35 9.36
C LEU A 454 3.93 -20.54 8.21
N TYR A 455 4.19 -19.23 8.15
CA TYR A 455 3.74 -18.35 7.07
C TYR A 455 4.38 -18.74 5.73
N GLN A 456 5.70 -18.93 5.71
CA GLN A 456 6.46 -19.38 4.54
C GLN A 456 5.98 -20.75 4.06
N GLU A 457 5.79 -21.69 4.98
CA GLU A 457 5.31 -23.02 4.62
C GLU A 457 3.86 -22.98 4.12
N ALA A 458 3.00 -22.15 4.72
CA ALA A 458 1.63 -21.96 4.23
C ALA A 458 1.63 -21.50 2.77
N ILE A 459 2.47 -20.52 2.42
CA ILE A 459 2.61 -20.02 1.04
C ILE A 459 3.14 -21.12 0.12
N ARG A 460 4.20 -21.84 0.52
CA ARG A 460 4.77 -22.94 -0.26
C ARG A 460 3.74 -24.02 -0.60
N LEU A 461 2.87 -24.36 0.35
CA LEU A 461 1.81 -25.35 0.18
C LEU A 461 0.58 -24.79 -0.57
N LEU A 462 0.37 -23.47 -0.50
CA LEU A 462 -0.71 -22.76 -1.17
C LEU A 462 -0.45 -22.60 -2.68
N THR A 463 0.80 -22.42 -3.10
CA THR A 463 1.19 -22.24 -4.52
C THR A 463 0.55 -23.24 -5.49
N PRO A 464 0.63 -24.57 -5.29
CA PRO A 464 -0.01 -25.52 -6.21
C PRO A 464 -1.54 -25.47 -6.18
N LEU A 465 -2.16 -25.07 -5.06
CA LEU A 465 -3.62 -24.94 -4.95
C LEU A 465 -4.13 -23.72 -5.72
N LEU A 466 -3.39 -22.61 -5.67
CA LEU A 466 -3.68 -21.42 -6.46
C LEU A 466 -3.56 -21.70 -7.97
N GLN A 467 -2.53 -22.45 -8.38
CA GLN A 467 -2.38 -22.90 -9.78
C GLN A 467 -3.52 -23.83 -10.24
N ALA A 468 -4.15 -24.55 -9.32
CA ALA A 468 -5.30 -25.41 -9.59
C ALA A 468 -6.64 -24.65 -9.59
N HIS A 469 -6.65 -23.34 -9.30
CA HIS A 469 -7.84 -22.50 -9.16
C HIS A 469 -8.88 -23.07 -8.17
N ASP A 470 -8.40 -23.69 -7.09
CA ASP A 470 -9.28 -24.25 -6.05
C ASP A 470 -9.83 -23.13 -5.15
N GLN A 471 -11.16 -23.02 -5.00
CA GLN A 471 -11.77 -22.02 -4.12
C GLN A 471 -11.40 -22.24 -2.63
N ALA A 472 -10.92 -23.43 -2.24
CA ALA A 472 -10.35 -23.74 -0.92
C ALA A 472 -9.19 -22.83 -0.51
N VAL A 473 -8.56 -22.14 -1.46
CA VAL A 473 -7.48 -21.18 -1.20
C VAL A 473 -7.96 -19.87 -0.59
N ILE A 474 -9.21 -19.47 -0.83
CA ILE A 474 -9.73 -18.15 -0.47
C ILE A 474 -9.67 -17.89 1.06
N PRO A 475 -10.14 -18.82 1.94
CA PRO A 475 -9.98 -18.66 3.38
C PRO A 475 -8.50 -18.58 3.81
N ILE A 476 -7.60 -19.33 3.14
CA ILE A 476 -6.16 -19.32 3.44
C ILE A 476 -5.60 -17.92 3.14
N CYS A 477 -5.85 -17.38 1.95
CA CYS A 477 -5.40 -16.06 1.54
C CYS A 477 -5.91 -14.97 2.51
N VAL A 478 -7.19 -14.98 2.87
CA VAL A 478 -7.76 -13.97 3.79
C VAL A 478 -7.13 -14.04 5.19
N ILE A 479 -6.83 -15.24 5.70
CA ILE A 479 -6.14 -15.42 6.98
C ILE A 479 -4.70 -14.89 6.91
N LEU A 480 -3.98 -15.18 5.81
CA LEU A 480 -2.63 -14.67 5.60
C LEU A 480 -2.59 -13.15 5.43
N CYS A 481 -3.54 -12.55 4.71
CA CYS A 481 -3.70 -11.09 4.62
C CYS A 481 -3.95 -10.46 6.00
N CYS A 482 -4.75 -11.11 6.86
CA CYS A 482 -4.96 -10.64 8.23
C CYS A 482 -3.67 -10.66 9.05
N LEU A 483 -2.84 -11.71 8.91
CA LEU A 483 -1.49 -11.76 9.51
C LEU A 483 -0.59 -10.63 9.00
N GLU A 484 -0.58 -10.38 7.69
CA GLU A 484 0.21 -9.32 7.07
C GLU A 484 -0.22 -7.94 7.59
N MET A 485 -1.52 -7.67 7.68
CA MET A 485 -2.05 -6.42 8.24
C MET A 485 -1.66 -6.22 9.72
N MET A 486 -1.61 -7.28 10.52
CA MET A 486 -1.08 -7.22 11.89
C MET A 486 0.41 -6.86 11.96
N SER A 487 1.12 -7.08 10.85
CA SER A 487 2.57 -6.93 10.71
C SER A 487 2.95 -5.80 9.77
N ALA A 488 2.02 -4.94 9.36
CA ALA A 488 2.27 -3.88 8.39
C ALA A 488 1.77 -2.54 8.90
N SER A 489 2.40 -1.46 8.41
CA SER A 489 1.88 -0.11 8.61
C SER A 489 0.46 0.00 8.06
N ALA A 490 -0.38 0.79 8.72
CA ALA A 490 -1.75 1.02 8.29
C ALA A 490 -1.87 1.57 6.85
N ARG A 491 -0.83 2.23 6.34
CA ARG A 491 -0.75 2.71 4.95
C ARG A 491 -0.66 1.56 3.93
N ASP A 492 -0.04 0.45 4.30
CA ASP A 492 0.19 -0.70 3.41
C ASP A 492 -0.99 -1.67 3.41
N TRP A 493 -1.98 -1.49 4.30
CA TRP A 493 -3.10 -2.43 4.46
C TRP A 493 -3.85 -2.70 3.16
N ARG A 494 -4.03 -1.69 2.31
CA ARG A 494 -4.67 -1.87 0.98
C ARG A 494 -3.87 -2.82 0.09
N ARG A 495 -2.54 -2.67 0.05
CA ARG A 495 -1.64 -3.53 -0.73
C ARG A 495 -1.71 -5.00 -0.29
N HIS A 496 -1.98 -5.26 0.98
CA HIS A 496 -2.15 -6.63 1.49
C HIS A 496 -3.49 -7.25 1.12
N LEU A 497 -4.53 -6.44 0.98
CA LEU A 497 -5.89 -6.92 0.71
C LEU A 497 -6.18 -7.11 -0.79
N GLU A 498 -5.43 -6.45 -1.68
CA GLU A 498 -5.79 -6.36 -3.10
C GLU A 498 -5.79 -7.71 -3.83
N GLY A 499 -4.90 -8.63 -3.43
CA GLY A 499 -4.87 -9.97 -3.99
C GLY A 499 -6.12 -10.76 -3.65
N CYS A 500 -6.63 -10.64 -2.42
CA CYS A 500 -7.91 -11.22 -2.03
C CYS A 500 -9.08 -10.57 -2.78
N ALA A 501 -9.06 -9.25 -2.96
CA ALA A 501 -10.08 -8.55 -3.73
C ALA A 501 -10.14 -9.04 -5.19
N ALA A 502 -8.99 -9.21 -5.84
CA ALA A 502 -8.91 -9.77 -7.19
C ALA A 502 -9.39 -11.22 -7.25
N LEU A 503 -9.07 -12.04 -6.24
CA LEU A 503 -9.57 -13.42 -6.16
C LEU A 503 -11.09 -13.47 -6.00
N PHE A 504 -11.68 -12.59 -5.18
CA PHE A 504 -13.13 -12.55 -5.04
C PHE A 504 -13.84 -12.18 -6.34
N ASP A 505 -13.31 -11.23 -7.11
CA ASP A 505 -13.84 -10.90 -8.43
C ASP A 505 -13.73 -12.10 -9.39
N ALA A 506 -12.54 -12.71 -9.46
CA ALA A 506 -12.27 -13.86 -10.33
C ALA A 506 -13.10 -15.11 -10.01
N PHE A 507 -13.42 -15.33 -8.73
CA PHE A 507 -14.24 -16.46 -8.27
C PHE A 507 -15.69 -16.08 -7.97
N GLU A 508 -16.14 -14.88 -8.35
CA GLU A 508 -17.50 -14.36 -8.15
C GLU A 508 -17.99 -14.45 -6.68
N VAL A 509 -17.07 -14.27 -5.72
CA VAL A 509 -17.39 -14.32 -4.28
C VAL A 509 -17.90 -12.96 -3.80
N HIS A 510 -19.11 -12.96 -3.27
CA HIS A 510 -19.79 -11.76 -2.74
C HIS A 510 -20.42 -12.03 -1.35
N GLY A 511 -20.98 -11.00 -0.73
CA GLY A 511 -21.52 -11.05 0.64
C GLY A 511 -22.78 -11.89 0.85
N PHE A 512 -23.24 -12.61 -0.17
CA PHE A 512 -24.47 -13.40 -0.14
C PHE A 512 -24.27 -14.83 -0.66
N CYS A 513 -23.02 -15.29 -0.81
CA CYS A 513 -22.73 -16.66 -1.25
C CYS A 513 -23.17 -17.75 -0.26
N GLY A 514 -23.55 -17.40 0.98
CA GLY A 514 -23.78 -18.34 2.06
C GLY A 514 -22.49 -19.02 2.57
N GLY A 515 -22.64 -19.81 3.63
CA GLY A 515 -21.59 -20.68 4.16
C GLY A 515 -20.27 -19.97 4.49
N LEU A 516 -19.16 -20.70 4.29
CA LEU A 516 -17.81 -20.23 4.59
C LEU A 516 -17.40 -19.02 3.73
N LEU A 517 -17.72 -19.03 2.43
CA LEU A 517 -17.30 -17.95 1.52
C LEU A 517 -17.95 -16.60 1.87
N GLN A 518 -19.21 -16.60 2.30
CA GLN A 518 -19.85 -15.39 2.81
C GLN A 518 -19.17 -14.85 4.08
N ALA A 519 -18.85 -15.73 5.03
CA ALA A 519 -18.15 -15.31 6.25
C ALA A 519 -16.76 -14.74 5.94
N VAL A 520 -16.04 -15.37 5.00
CA VAL A 520 -14.72 -14.91 4.53
C VAL A 520 -14.83 -13.57 3.81
N PHE A 521 -15.83 -13.39 2.94
CA PHE A 521 -16.09 -12.11 2.26
C PHE A 521 -16.35 -10.99 3.26
N TRP A 522 -17.26 -11.17 4.22
CA TRP A 522 -17.58 -10.12 5.20
C TRP A 522 -16.42 -9.83 6.15
N CYS A 523 -15.56 -10.83 6.42
CA CYS A 523 -14.30 -10.58 7.12
C CYS A 523 -13.40 -9.62 6.33
N HIS A 524 -13.19 -9.89 5.03
CA HIS A 524 -12.42 -8.99 4.16
C HIS A 524 -13.08 -7.62 3.99
N ALA A 525 -14.39 -7.55 3.78
CA ALA A 525 -15.12 -6.29 3.58
C ALA A 525 -14.92 -5.32 4.77
N ARG A 526 -14.84 -5.84 6.00
CA ARG A 526 -14.51 -5.03 7.19
C ARG A 526 -13.05 -4.54 7.19
N MET A 527 -12.11 -5.38 6.76
CA MET A 527 -10.70 -4.99 6.62
C MET A 527 -10.52 -3.91 5.54
N ASP A 528 -11.20 -4.06 4.40
CA ASP A 528 -11.22 -3.10 3.30
C ASP A 528 -11.88 -1.77 3.72
N LEU A 529 -13.00 -1.82 4.45
CA LEU A 529 -13.63 -0.65 5.04
C LEU A 529 -12.68 0.10 6.00
N CYS A 530 -11.91 -0.61 6.82
CA CYS A 530 -10.90 0.02 7.66
C CYS A 530 -9.85 0.77 6.81
N GLY A 531 -9.41 0.18 5.70
CA GLY A 531 -8.54 0.83 4.71
C GLY A 531 -9.15 2.12 4.16
N ALA A 532 -10.43 2.09 3.76
CA ALA A 532 -11.14 3.29 3.26
C ALA A 532 -11.27 4.40 4.33
N LEU A 533 -11.53 4.03 5.59
CA LEU A 533 -11.56 4.98 6.71
C LEU A 533 -10.18 5.59 7.00
N ILE A 534 -9.10 4.82 6.84
CA ILE A 534 -7.72 5.31 7.00
C ILE A 534 -7.38 6.37 5.95
N SER A 535 -7.87 6.22 4.72
CA SER A 535 -7.64 7.15 3.62
C SER A 535 -8.32 8.52 3.78
N ASP A 536 -9.09 8.74 4.86
CA ASP A 536 -9.75 10.02 5.23
C ASP A 536 -10.50 10.69 4.05
N GLY A 537 -11.25 9.90 3.28
CA GLY A 537 -12.03 10.39 2.14
C GLY A 537 -11.25 10.47 0.81
N THR A 538 -9.95 10.21 0.78
CA THR A 538 -9.20 10.22 -0.50
C THR A 538 -9.40 8.94 -1.33
N GLN A 539 -9.85 7.84 -0.72
CA GLN A 539 -10.08 6.56 -1.41
C GLN A 539 -11.31 5.85 -0.82
N SER A 540 -12.02 5.08 -1.65
CA SER A 540 -13.09 4.17 -1.21
C SER A 540 -12.57 2.74 -1.00
N THR A 541 -13.46 1.80 -0.67
CA THR A 541 -13.14 0.36 -0.58
C THR A 541 -12.61 -0.15 -1.93
N MET A 542 -11.71 -1.14 -1.89
CA MET A 542 -11.12 -1.73 -3.10
C MET A 542 -12.15 -2.48 -3.93
N ILE A 543 -13.02 -3.24 -3.27
CA ILE A 543 -14.18 -3.82 -3.93
C ILE A 543 -15.30 -2.79 -3.83
N PRO A 544 -15.84 -2.27 -4.94
CA PRO A 544 -16.96 -1.34 -4.91
C PRO A 544 -18.15 -1.97 -4.18
N PRO A 545 -18.84 -1.25 -3.28
CA PRO A 545 -19.95 -1.82 -2.51
C PRO A 545 -21.03 -2.51 -3.37
N ILE A 546 -21.29 -2.03 -4.59
CA ILE A 546 -22.24 -2.69 -5.51
C ILE A 546 -21.87 -4.14 -5.82
N ALA A 547 -20.57 -4.46 -5.86
CA ALA A 547 -20.06 -5.82 -6.09
C ALA A 547 -20.10 -6.71 -4.83
N TRP A 548 -20.52 -6.18 -3.68
CA TRP A 548 -20.74 -6.97 -2.47
C TRP A 548 -22.09 -7.69 -2.48
N LEU A 549 -22.97 -7.29 -3.40
CA LEU A 549 -24.33 -7.77 -3.57
C LEU A 549 -24.36 -8.88 -4.63
N PRO A 550 -25.43 -9.69 -4.69
CA PRO A 550 -25.62 -10.62 -5.81
C PRO A 550 -25.57 -9.89 -7.17
N PRO A 551 -25.00 -10.50 -8.22
CA PRO A 551 -24.95 -9.90 -9.55
C PRO A 551 -26.35 -9.48 -10.04
N GLY A 552 -26.45 -8.26 -10.59
CA GLY A 552 -27.71 -7.70 -11.10
C GLY A 552 -28.64 -7.12 -10.03
N THR A 553 -28.19 -7.00 -8.77
CA THR A 553 -28.98 -6.32 -7.72
C THR A 553 -29.18 -4.84 -8.05
N ASP A 554 -30.43 -4.39 -8.04
CA ASP A 554 -30.78 -2.97 -8.15
C ASP A 554 -30.49 -2.25 -6.82
N GLU A 555 -29.74 -1.14 -6.89
CA GLU A 555 -29.42 -0.29 -5.73
C GLU A 555 -30.68 0.15 -4.95
N SER A 556 -31.81 0.31 -5.62
CA SER A 556 -33.08 0.70 -4.98
C SER A 556 -33.62 -0.38 -4.02
N ASN A 557 -33.23 -1.64 -4.21
CA ASN A 557 -33.74 -2.79 -3.47
C ASN A 557 -32.75 -3.35 -2.44
N VAL A 558 -31.60 -2.71 -2.24
CA VAL A 558 -30.53 -3.20 -1.35
C VAL A 558 -31.03 -3.37 0.08
N ARG A 559 -31.73 -2.36 0.61
CA ARG A 559 -32.35 -2.41 1.94
C ARG A 559 -33.22 -3.64 2.12
N GLN A 560 -34.08 -3.94 1.14
CA GLN A 560 -34.97 -5.09 1.18
C GLN A 560 -34.21 -6.41 1.05
N THR A 561 -33.14 -6.43 0.26
CA THR A 561 -32.28 -7.61 0.07
C THR A 561 -31.67 -8.07 1.40
N PHE A 562 -31.09 -7.15 2.18
CA PHE A 562 -30.59 -7.47 3.53
C PHE A 562 -31.73 -7.87 4.48
N LYS A 563 -32.84 -7.14 4.46
CA LYS A 563 -34.00 -7.40 5.34
C LYS A 563 -34.63 -8.78 5.13
N ASN A 564 -34.67 -9.26 3.88
CA ASN A 564 -35.25 -10.56 3.52
C ASN A 564 -34.48 -11.75 4.10
N ILE A 565 -33.19 -11.62 4.42
CA ILE A 565 -32.40 -12.72 4.99
C ILE A 565 -32.80 -13.02 6.44
N GLN A 566 -33.42 -12.06 7.14
CA GLN A 566 -33.88 -12.22 8.53
C GLN A 566 -32.80 -12.77 9.48
N SER A 567 -31.56 -12.31 9.30
CA SER A 567 -30.42 -12.72 10.14
C SER A 567 -29.85 -11.50 10.87
N PRO A 568 -29.66 -11.57 12.21
CA PRO A 568 -28.95 -10.54 12.97
C PRO A 568 -27.56 -10.23 12.40
N ASP A 569 -26.86 -11.26 11.92
CA ASP A 569 -25.54 -11.12 11.30
C ASP A 569 -25.60 -10.35 9.99
N MET A 570 -26.60 -10.62 9.14
CA MET A 570 -26.76 -9.88 7.89
C MET A 570 -27.27 -8.46 8.12
N HIS A 571 -28.05 -8.21 9.18
CA HIS A 571 -28.38 -6.85 9.60
C HIS A 571 -27.12 -6.10 10.08
N ALA A 572 -26.22 -6.78 10.79
CA ALA A 572 -24.92 -6.22 11.19
C ALA A 572 -24.02 -5.94 9.97
N ASN A 573 -23.94 -6.87 9.02
CA ASN A 573 -23.22 -6.69 7.75
C ASN A 573 -23.79 -5.55 6.90
N TYR A 574 -25.11 -5.30 6.97
CA TYR A 574 -25.71 -4.13 6.32
C TYR A 574 -25.14 -2.81 6.87
N ALA A 575 -24.79 -2.73 8.16
CA ALA A 575 -24.11 -1.55 8.72
C ALA A 575 -22.71 -1.35 8.12
N VAL A 576 -21.98 -2.44 7.85
CA VAL A 576 -20.68 -2.39 7.15
C VAL A 576 -20.86 -1.82 5.76
N TYR A 577 -21.83 -2.35 5.01
CA TYR A 577 -22.17 -1.89 3.67
C TYR A 577 -22.54 -0.41 3.66
N LEU A 578 -23.41 0.05 4.57
CA LEU A 578 -23.81 1.46 4.66
C LEU A 578 -22.63 2.38 5.00
N CYS A 579 -21.74 1.95 5.91
CA CYS A 579 -20.52 2.69 6.21
C CYS A 579 -19.57 2.75 5.02
N ALA A 580 -19.46 1.67 4.24
CA ALA A 580 -18.68 1.65 3.00
C ALA A 580 -19.28 2.58 1.93
N LYS A 581 -20.61 2.62 1.77
CA LYS A 581 -21.28 3.60 0.89
C LYS A 581 -21.06 5.05 1.35
N ALA A 582 -20.93 5.29 2.66
CA ALA A 582 -20.58 6.62 3.18
C ALA A 582 -19.14 6.99 2.78
N CYS A 583 -18.19 6.07 2.91
CA CYS A 583 -16.82 6.26 2.42
C CYS A 583 -16.77 6.51 0.90
N GLU A 584 -17.52 5.73 0.12
CA GLU A 584 -17.63 5.89 -1.33
C GLU A 584 -18.18 7.27 -1.69
N LEU A 585 -19.26 7.71 -1.04
CA LEU A 585 -19.87 9.01 -1.31
C LEU A 585 -18.91 10.18 -0.98
N VAL A 586 -18.22 10.11 0.15
CA VAL A 586 -17.21 11.12 0.53
C VAL A 586 -16.07 11.11 -0.48
N SER A 587 -15.57 9.94 -0.86
CA SER A 587 -14.46 9.83 -1.80
C SER A 587 -14.80 10.35 -3.19
N ASP A 588 -15.97 9.98 -3.73
CA ASP A 588 -16.44 10.52 -5.00
C ASP A 588 -16.53 12.04 -4.97
N ARG A 589 -16.98 12.61 -3.84
CA ARG A 589 -17.09 14.06 -3.69
C ARG A 589 -15.73 14.74 -3.63
N THR A 590 -14.78 14.19 -2.86
CA THR A 590 -13.41 14.69 -2.76
C THR A 590 -12.70 14.65 -4.12
N HIS A 591 -12.80 13.54 -4.86
CA HIS A 591 -12.23 13.42 -6.20
C HIS A 591 -12.85 14.41 -7.20
N HIS A 592 -14.15 14.64 -7.12
CA HIS A 592 -14.83 15.61 -7.98
C HIS A 592 -14.41 17.06 -7.66
N ASP A 593 -14.43 17.44 -6.38
CA ASP A 593 -14.21 18.83 -5.96
C ASP A 593 -12.73 19.23 -5.90
N GLU A 594 -11.85 18.34 -5.42
CA GLU A 594 -10.43 18.65 -5.21
C GLU A 594 -9.56 18.24 -6.40
N LEU A 595 -9.89 17.14 -7.08
CA LEU A 595 -9.08 16.59 -8.18
C LEU A 595 -9.69 16.83 -9.57
N GLY A 596 -10.89 17.43 -9.65
CA GLY A 596 -11.59 17.68 -10.91
C GLY A 596 -11.92 16.40 -11.69
N ALA A 597 -12.05 15.26 -10.99
CA ALA A 597 -12.28 13.98 -11.62
C ALA A 597 -13.65 13.93 -12.32
N PRO A 598 -13.75 13.43 -13.57
CA PRO A 598 -15.01 13.31 -14.30
C PRO A 598 -15.82 12.09 -13.85
N ASN A 599 -16.08 11.95 -12.54
CA ASN A 599 -16.79 10.82 -11.94
C ASN A 599 -18.32 11.02 -11.84
N GLY A 600 -18.84 12.15 -12.33
CA GLY A 600 -20.28 12.44 -12.33
C GLY A 600 -20.87 12.85 -10.97
N CYS A 601 -20.06 13.04 -9.93
CA CYS A 601 -20.50 13.44 -8.58
C CYS A 601 -20.85 14.94 -8.47
N THR A 602 -21.76 15.39 -9.34
CA THR A 602 -22.29 16.76 -9.30
C THR A 602 -22.96 17.05 -7.95
N ALA A 603 -23.13 18.32 -7.60
CA ALA A 603 -23.76 18.71 -6.33
C ALA A 603 -25.19 18.14 -6.16
N GLU A 604 -25.94 17.99 -7.26
CA GLU A 604 -27.28 17.42 -7.25
C GLU A 604 -27.25 15.90 -7.02
N VAL A 605 -26.39 15.18 -7.75
CA VAL A 605 -26.18 13.73 -7.57
C VAL A 605 -25.71 13.43 -6.16
N PHE A 606 -24.75 14.20 -5.65
CA PHE A 606 -24.25 14.09 -4.28
C PHE A 606 -25.38 14.29 -3.26
N THR A 607 -26.19 15.34 -3.40
CA THR A 607 -27.31 15.62 -2.48
C THR A 607 -28.35 14.49 -2.49
N SER A 608 -28.65 13.94 -3.67
CA SER A 608 -29.60 12.82 -3.80
C SER A 608 -29.05 11.54 -3.15
N ARG A 609 -27.78 11.19 -3.41
CA ARG A 609 -27.13 10.01 -2.81
C ARG A 609 -27.01 10.18 -1.30
N TRP A 610 -26.64 11.36 -0.83
CA TRP A 610 -26.55 11.69 0.59
C TRP A 610 -27.89 11.49 1.29
N THR A 611 -28.98 12.01 0.72
CA THR A 611 -30.32 11.90 1.31
C THR A 611 -30.77 10.45 1.41
N ARG A 612 -30.62 9.67 0.33
CA ARG A 612 -30.97 8.24 0.33
C ARG A 612 -30.16 7.46 1.37
N LEU A 613 -28.85 7.67 1.42
CA LEU A 613 -27.97 6.97 2.35
C LEU A 613 -28.26 7.35 3.81
N TRP A 614 -28.60 8.62 4.08
CA TRP A 614 -29.04 9.05 5.40
C TRP A 614 -30.35 8.34 5.81
N ASP A 615 -31.32 8.26 4.89
CA ASP A 615 -32.58 7.54 5.12
C ASP A 615 -32.36 6.03 5.34
N ASP A 616 -31.41 5.42 4.63
CA ASP A 616 -31.01 4.02 4.84
C ASP A 616 -30.37 3.80 6.21
N LEU A 617 -29.55 4.73 6.69
CA LEU A 617 -28.99 4.70 8.05
C LEU A 617 -30.09 4.83 9.10
N GLN A 618 -31.05 5.75 8.93
CA GLN A 618 -32.18 5.89 9.87
C GLN A 618 -33.07 4.64 9.85
N ALA A 619 -33.31 4.05 8.69
CA ALA A 619 -34.04 2.79 8.62
C ALA A 619 -33.28 1.65 9.31
N TRP A 620 -31.96 1.58 9.13
CA TRP A 620 -31.13 0.55 9.76
C TRP A 620 -31.23 0.57 11.28
N ILE A 621 -31.19 1.76 11.90
CA ILE A 621 -31.23 1.91 13.37
C ILE A 621 -32.61 1.56 13.94
N ASP A 622 -33.68 1.84 13.20
CA ASP A 622 -35.06 1.58 13.61
C ASP A 622 -35.46 0.11 13.40
N ASP A 623 -34.96 -0.53 12.33
CA ASP A 623 -35.29 -1.91 11.96
C ASP A 623 -34.40 -2.96 12.65
N ARG A 624 -33.55 -2.59 13.62
CA ARG A 624 -32.65 -3.55 14.29
C ARG A 624 -33.44 -4.68 14.95
N PRO A 625 -33.04 -5.95 14.76
CA PRO A 625 -33.60 -7.05 15.54
C PRO A 625 -33.14 -6.94 17.00
N ASN A 626 -33.82 -7.63 17.90
CA ASN A 626 -33.63 -7.49 19.35
C ASN A 626 -32.18 -7.74 19.80
N GLU A 627 -31.46 -8.62 19.12
CA GLU A 627 -30.06 -8.95 19.37
C GLU A 627 -29.12 -7.76 19.13
N LEU A 628 -29.51 -6.81 18.26
CA LEU A 628 -28.74 -5.62 17.91
C LEU A 628 -29.10 -4.37 18.71
N VAL A 629 -30.09 -4.45 19.58
CA VAL A 629 -30.53 -3.35 20.44
C VAL A 629 -29.70 -3.34 21.75
N PRO A 630 -29.37 -2.16 22.31
CA PRO A 630 -28.69 -2.09 23.61
C PRO A 630 -29.49 -2.80 24.71
N LEU A 631 -28.83 -3.63 25.51
CA LEU A 631 -29.42 -4.24 26.70
C LEU A 631 -29.69 -3.17 27.78
N GLN A 632 -28.74 -2.25 27.96
CA GLN A 632 -28.86 -1.16 28.91
C GLN A 632 -28.06 0.06 28.46
N ILE A 633 -28.63 1.25 28.66
CA ILE A 633 -27.96 2.54 28.46
C ILE A 633 -27.99 3.30 29.78
N ILE A 634 -26.82 3.73 30.26
CA ILE A 634 -26.68 4.63 31.39
C ILE A 634 -25.98 5.89 30.88
N GLU A 635 -26.68 7.03 30.95
CA GLU A 635 -26.08 8.32 30.62
C GLU A 635 -25.10 8.72 31.73
N SER A 636 -23.80 8.75 31.39
CA SER A 636 -22.71 9.10 32.29
C SER A 636 -21.74 10.07 31.61
N LYS A 637 -20.85 10.69 32.40
CA LYS A 637 -19.81 11.59 31.90
C LYS A 637 -18.41 10.96 32.07
N PRO A 638 -17.49 11.18 31.13
CA PRO A 638 -17.67 11.97 29.91
C PRO A 638 -18.39 11.22 28.76
N PHE A 639 -18.44 9.87 28.85
CA PHE A 639 -19.11 9.00 27.89
C PHE A 639 -20.25 8.21 28.54
N PRO A 640 -21.32 7.89 27.79
CA PRO A 640 -22.38 7.00 28.24
C PRO A 640 -21.88 5.55 28.35
N GLN A 641 -22.51 4.75 29.20
CA GLN A 641 -22.31 3.31 29.23
C GLN A 641 -23.42 2.63 28.41
N ILE A 642 -23.04 1.86 27.40
CA ILE A 642 -23.96 1.23 26.45
C ILE A 642 -23.58 -0.24 26.34
N LEU A 643 -24.33 -1.09 27.03
CA LEU A 643 -24.07 -2.52 27.08
C LEU A 643 -24.88 -3.22 25.98
N TYR A 644 -24.19 -4.00 25.15
CA TYR A 644 -24.82 -4.89 24.19
C TYR A 644 -24.66 -6.35 24.61
N LEU A 645 -25.67 -7.16 24.32
CA LEU A 645 -25.63 -8.60 24.59
C LEU A 645 -24.80 -9.35 23.54
N HIS A 646 -24.92 -8.96 22.27
CA HIS A 646 -24.33 -9.66 21.13
C HIS A 646 -23.14 -8.89 20.56
N TRP A 647 -22.06 -9.57 20.20
CA TRP A 647 -20.86 -8.92 19.67
C TRP A 647 -21.11 -8.26 18.30
N ALA A 648 -21.97 -8.85 17.47
CA ALA A 648 -22.38 -8.21 16.21
C ALA A 648 -23.05 -6.84 16.44
N ALA A 649 -23.79 -6.68 17.55
CA ALA A 649 -24.41 -5.42 17.92
C ALA A 649 -23.38 -4.36 18.30
N ILE A 650 -22.31 -4.73 19.01
CA ILE A 650 -21.26 -3.78 19.43
C ILE A 650 -20.69 -3.07 18.21
N SER A 651 -20.16 -3.83 17.24
CA SER A 651 -19.43 -3.24 16.12
C SER A 651 -20.32 -2.69 15.01
N SER A 652 -21.48 -3.28 14.73
CA SER A 652 -22.41 -2.70 13.76
C SER A 652 -22.94 -1.34 14.21
N ASN A 653 -23.23 -1.17 15.51
CA ASN A 653 -23.64 0.14 16.04
C ASN A 653 -22.48 1.14 16.06
N GLN A 654 -21.24 0.72 16.33
CA GLN A 654 -20.06 1.58 16.14
C GLN A 654 -19.98 2.09 14.69
N LEU A 655 -20.10 1.18 13.71
CA LEU A 655 -20.05 1.52 12.28
C LEU A 655 -21.23 2.40 11.85
N TYR A 656 -22.44 2.19 12.38
CA TYR A 656 -23.56 3.11 12.16
C TYR A 656 -23.21 4.53 12.63
N HIS A 657 -22.70 4.68 13.86
CA HIS A 657 -22.32 6.00 14.35
C HIS A 657 -21.17 6.60 13.56
N THR A 658 -20.21 5.79 13.08
CA THR A 658 -19.13 6.22 12.19
C THR A 658 -19.67 6.73 10.85
N ALA A 659 -20.59 6.00 10.22
CA ALA A 659 -21.23 6.43 8.98
C ALA A 659 -21.98 7.75 9.17
N CYS A 660 -22.72 7.91 10.27
CA CYS A 660 -23.39 9.18 10.59
C CYS A 660 -22.38 10.34 10.74
N ILE A 661 -21.23 10.15 11.38
CA ILE A 661 -20.19 11.18 11.49
C ILE A 661 -19.70 11.61 10.10
N LEU A 662 -19.39 10.65 9.22
CA LEU A 662 -18.95 10.93 7.84
C LEU A 662 -20.01 11.70 7.04
N MET A 663 -21.27 11.28 7.17
CA MET A 663 -22.40 11.91 6.50
C MET A 663 -22.66 13.33 7.01
N LEU A 664 -22.62 13.55 8.33
CA LEU A 664 -22.78 14.89 8.91
C LEU A 664 -21.62 15.82 8.52
N GLY A 665 -20.38 15.30 8.45
CA GLY A 665 -19.22 16.07 8.00
C GLY A 665 -19.27 16.49 6.54
N SER A 666 -20.04 15.78 5.71
CA SER A 666 -20.20 16.03 4.28
C SER A 666 -21.60 16.55 3.90
N MET A 667 -22.38 17.05 4.87
CA MET A 667 -23.77 17.45 4.67
C MET A 667 -23.94 18.51 3.55
N PRO A 668 -24.87 18.30 2.58
CA PRO A 668 -25.14 19.28 1.52
C PRO A 668 -25.68 20.60 2.07
N ARG A 669 -25.28 21.74 1.48
CA ARG A 669 -25.71 23.09 1.90
C ARG A 669 -27.23 23.33 1.89
N ARG A 670 -27.99 22.56 1.10
CA ARG A 670 -29.46 22.66 1.04
C ARG A 670 -30.15 22.04 2.26
N HIS A 671 -29.45 21.18 3.01
CA HIS A 671 -29.93 20.63 4.26
C HIS A 671 -29.43 21.53 5.38
N SER A 672 -30.34 22.33 5.96
CA SER A 672 -29.96 23.34 6.95
C SER A 672 -29.60 22.73 8.30
N HIS A 673 -30.20 21.58 8.64
CA HIS A 673 -30.00 20.85 9.90
C HIS A 673 -30.72 19.50 9.85
N VAL A 674 -30.12 18.45 10.43
CA VAL A 674 -30.86 17.23 10.81
C VAL A 674 -31.34 17.41 12.25
N PRO A 675 -32.66 17.44 12.51
CA PRO A 675 -33.18 17.72 13.84
C PRO A 675 -32.93 16.56 14.81
N GLY A 676 -32.74 16.89 16.09
CA GLY A 676 -32.60 15.92 17.18
C GLY A 676 -31.15 15.50 17.46
N LEU A 677 -30.99 14.52 18.35
CA LEU A 677 -29.65 14.08 18.81
C LEU A 677 -28.83 13.42 17.70
N THR A 678 -29.49 12.78 16.72
CA THR A 678 -28.85 12.15 15.56
C THR A 678 -28.24 13.16 14.58
N GLY A 679 -28.59 14.45 14.69
CA GLY A 679 -27.93 15.51 13.93
C GLY A 679 -26.59 15.98 14.51
N SER A 680 -26.17 15.46 15.67
CA SER A 680 -24.96 15.92 16.37
C SER A 680 -23.79 14.93 16.19
N SER A 681 -22.76 15.33 15.45
CA SER A 681 -21.54 14.51 15.27
C SER A 681 -20.87 14.18 16.60
N ILE A 682 -20.89 15.12 17.57
CA ILE A 682 -20.35 14.90 18.92
C ILE A 682 -21.15 13.84 19.68
N TRP A 683 -22.48 13.81 19.53
CA TRP A 683 -23.31 12.77 20.13
C TRP A 683 -22.92 11.39 19.59
N HIS A 684 -22.77 11.25 18.27
CA HIS A 684 -22.30 10.00 17.65
C HIS A 684 -20.88 9.62 18.13
N ALA A 685 -19.96 10.58 18.22
CA ALA A 685 -18.60 10.34 18.71
C ALA A 685 -18.60 9.78 20.15
N LYS A 686 -19.41 10.37 21.04
CA LYS A 686 -19.54 9.88 22.42
C LYS A 686 -20.17 8.49 22.50
N ARG A 687 -21.09 8.15 21.60
CA ARG A 687 -21.63 6.79 21.50
C ARG A 687 -20.55 5.79 21.10
N ILE A 688 -19.72 6.09 20.10
CA ILE A 688 -18.59 5.21 19.71
C ILE A 688 -17.68 4.94 20.91
N CYS A 689 -17.21 5.98 21.61
CA CYS A 689 -16.36 5.83 22.79
C CYS A 689 -17.06 5.05 23.92
N GLY A 690 -18.32 5.37 24.20
CA GLY A 690 -19.11 4.68 25.24
C GLY A 690 -19.31 3.20 24.96
N ILE A 691 -19.59 2.83 23.71
CA ILE A 691 -19.71 1.43 23.28
C ILE A 691 -18.38 0.71 23.46
N SER A 692 -17.27 1.29 23.00
CA SER A 692 -15.95 0.67 23.12
C SER A 692 -15.51 0.49 24.58
N LEU A 693 -15.82 1.44 25.46
CA LEU A 693 -15.48 1.36 26.89
C LEU A 693 -16.32 0.32 27.65
N THR A 694 -17.60 0.17 27.29
CA THR A 694 -18.54 -0.68 28.04
C THR A 694 -18.40 -2.15 27.67
N ASN A 695 -17.97 -2.47 26.44
CA ASN A 695 -18.02 -3.84 25.92
C ASN A 695 -16.60 -4.40 25.68
N PRO A 696 -16.11 -5.33 26.53
CA PRO A 696 -14.72 -5.80 26.50
C PRO A 696 -14.43 -6.88 25.43
N HIS A 697 -15.28 -7.00 24.40
CA HIS A 697 -15.10 -8.01 23.35
C HIS A 697 -13.92 -7.63 22.45
N GLN A 698 -12.82 -8.38 22.54
CA GLN A 698 -11.55 -8.06 21.86
C GLN A 698 -11.70 -7.88 20.34
N GLY A 699 -12.50 -8.73 19.69
CA GLY A 699 -12.71 -8.60 18.25
C GLY A 699 -13.33 -7.26 17.88
N CYS A 700 -14.33 -6.84 18.66
CA CYS A 700 -15.05 -5.58 18.43
C CYS A 700 -14.15 -4.39 18.69
N LEU A 701 -13.28 -4.49 19.70
CA LEU A 701 -12.26 -3.48 20.00
C LEU A 701 -11.24 -3.32 18.87
N ASN A 702 -10.80 -4.41 18.22
CA ASN A 702 -9.93 -4.32 17.04
C ASN A 702 -10.57 -3.50 15.91
N ASN A 703 -11.86 -3.72 15.67
CA ASN A 703 -12.62 -3.01 14.64
C ASN A 703 -13.01 -1.58 15.06
N ALA A 704 -12.88 -1.24 16.35
CA ALA A 704 -13.25 0.06 16.88
C ALA A 704 -12.18 1.13 16.66
N ILE A 705 -10.95 0.79 16.24
CA ILE A 705 -9.84 1.75 16.16
C ILE A 705 -10.12 2.91 15.19
N GLN A 706 -10.60 2.62 13.99
CA GLN A 706 -10.94 3.69 13.02
C GLN A 706 -12.17 4.51 13.47
N PRO A 707 -13.26 3.89 13.95
CA PRO A 707 -14.35 4.61 14.62
C PRO A 707 -13.87 5.52 15.76
N LEU A 708 -13.00 5.04 16.63
CA LEU A 708 -12.46 5.77 17.78
C LEU A 708 -11.58 6.94 17.36
N TRP A 709 -10.79 6.78 16.31
CA TRP A 709 -9.99 7.86 15.72
C TRP A 709 -10.90 8.98 15.16
N LEU A 710 -11.92 8.63 14.36
CA LEU A 710 -12.89 9.60 13.85
C LEU A 710 -13.67 10.29 14.98
N ALA A 711 -14.12 9.55 15.98
CA ALA A 711 -14.78 10.09 17.16
C ALA A 711 -13.85 11.05 17.92
N GLY A 712 -12.59 10.66 18.13
CA GLY A 712 -11.59 11.42 18.88
C GLY A 712 -11.29 12.79 18.30
N ARG A 713 -11.30 12.94 16.97
CA ARG A 713 -11.13 14.24 16.28
C ARG A 713 -12.23 15.25 16.61
N LEU A 714 -13.38 14.80 17.09
CA LEU A 714 -14.52 15.63 17.45
C LEU A 714 -14.59 15.94 18.96
N LEU A 715 -13.73 15.31 19.76
CA LEU A 715 -13.65 15.56 21.20
C LEU A 715 -12.74 16.76 21.46
N SER A 716 -13.04 17.51 22.51
CA SER A 716 -12.31 18.75 22.82
C SER A 716 -11.78 18.82 24.25
N HIS A 717 -12.25 17.94 25.15
CA HIS A 717 -11.89 18.01 26.57
C HIS A 717 -10.76 17.03 26.91
N GLU A 718 -9.75 17.49 27.67
CA GLU A 718 -8.56 16.70 28.00
C GLU A 718 -8.87 15.37 28.70
N SER A 719 -9.90 15.33 29.55
CA SER A 719 -10.34 14.08 30.20
C SER A 719 -10.89 13.05 29.20
N GLU A 720 -11.55 13.49 28.13
CA GLU A 720 -12.02 12.62 27.04
C GLU A 720 -10.83 12.08 26.25
N HIS A 721 -9.86 12.95 25.94
CA HIS A 721 -8.64 12.58 25.24
C HIS A 721 -7.84 11.54 26.02
N THR A 722 -7.69 11.72 27.33
CA THR A 722 -6.97 10.80 28.21
C THR A 722 -7.60 9.41 28.21
N ILE A 723 -8.92 9.33 28.38
CA ILE A 723 -9.65 8.05 28.37
C ILE A 723 -9.52 7.36 27.00
N LEU A 724 -9.61 8.12 25.91
CA LEU A 724 -9.49 7.58 24.56
C LEU A 724 -8.08 7.03 24.30
N VAL A 725 -7.04 7.77 24.71
CA VAL A 725 -5.64 7.35 24.59
C VAL A 725 -5.38 6.07 25.39
N ASP A 726 -5.89 5.98 26.61
CA ASP A 726 -5.77 4.79 27.44
C ASP A 726 -6.49 3.60 26.82
N LEU A 727 -7.71 3.81 26.29
CA LEU A 727 -8.45 2.78 25.58
C LEU A 727 -7.67 2.26 24.36
N ILE A 728 -7.10 3.14 23.52
CA ILE A 728 -6.31 2.71 22.35
C ILE A 728 -5.13 1.83 22.77
N ARG A 729 -4.40 2.21 23.83
CA ARG A 729 -3.30 1.41 24.40
C ARG A 729 -3.75 0.07 24.96
N ASP A 730 -4.90 0.06 25.64
CA ASP A 730 -5.50 -1.15 26.20
C ASP A 730 -5.89 -2.13 25.07
N ILE A 731 -6.36 -1.62 23.92
CA ILE A 731 -6.67 -2.44 22.74
C ILE A 731 -5.40 -3.08 22.18
N GLU A 732 -4.32 -2.31 21.95
CA GLU A 732 -3.06 -2.86 21.44
C GLU A 732 -2.49 -3.95 22.35
N SER A 733 -2.40 -3.66 23.65
CA SER A 733 -1.87 -4.63 24.63
C SER A 733 -2.72 -5.89 24.76
N THR A 734 -4.04 -5.78 24.65
CA THR A 734 -4.93 -6.93 24.82
C THR A 734 -4.94 -7.84 23.60
N THR A 735 -4.85 -7.26 22.40
CA THR A 735 -5.13 -7.93 21.13
C THR A 735 -3.88 -8.20 20.31
N GLY A 736 -2.81 -7.42 20.49
CA GLY A 736 -1.59 -7.48 19.69
C GLY A 736 -1.66 -6.71 18.37
N TRP A 737 -2.79 -6.09 18.03
CA TRP A 737 -2.89 -5.21 16.85
C TRP A 737 -2.19 -3.88 17.12
N GLY A 738 -1.40 -3.39 16.14
CA GLY A 738 -0.80 -2.06 16.24
C GLY A 738 -1.89 -0.98 16.15
N THR A 739 -2.15 -0.25 17.24
CA THR A 739 -3.17 0.80 17.32
C THR A 739 -2.62 2.11 17.86
N CYS A 740 -1.54 2.09 18.64
CA CYS A 740 -0.97 3.26 19.29
C CYS A 740 -0.47 4.33 18.30
N TRP A 741 -0.22 3.96 17.05
CA TRP A 741 0.11 4.89 15.97
C TRP A 741 -0.99 5.94 15.70
N ARG A 742 -2.25 5.66 16.10
CA ARG A 742 -3.34 6.65 16.02
C ARG A 742 -3.27 7.74 17.09
N ILE A 743 -2.49 7.55 18.16
CA ILE A 743 -2.38 8.53 19.25
C ILE A 743 -1.69 9.83 18.77
N PRO A 744 -0.56 9.79 18.03
CA PRO A 744 0.00 10.97 17.37
C PRO A 744 -1.00 11.70 16.46
N ASP A 745 -1.76 10.98 15.62
CA ASP A 745 -2.76 11.58 14.72
C ASP A 745 -3.83 12.37 15.51
N LEU A 746 -4.30 11.78 16.62
CA LEU A 746 -5.24 12.46 17.52
C LEU A 746 -4.61 13.65 18.22
N GLY A 747 -3.36 13.54 18.67
CA GLY A 747 -2.62 14.67 19.23
C GLY A 747 -2.50 15.85 18.28
N ALA A 748 -2.22 15.58 17.00
CA ALA A 748 -2.21 16.60 15.95
C ALA A 748 -3.59 17.26 15.79
N ALA A 749 -4.68 16.47 15.79
CA ALA A 749 -6.04 17.01 15.74
C ALA A 749 -6.43 17.85 16.97
N TRP A 750 -5.88 17.53 18.15
CA TRP A 750 -6.10 18.27 19.39
C TRP A 750 -5.17 19.48 19.57
N GLY A 751 -4.16 19.63 18.72
CA GLY A 751 -3.18 20.72 18.78
C GLY A 751 -2.10 20.55 19.85
N TYR A 752 -1.86 19.33 20.35
CA TYR A 752 -0.76 19.06 21.28
C TYR A 752 -0.25 17.61 21.24
N SER A 753 1.04 17.43 21.49
CA SER A 753 1.67 16.11 21.56
C SER A 753 1.30 15.37 22.84
N VAL A 754 0.73 14.17 22.69
CA VAL A 754 0.45 13.27 23.82
C VAL A 754 1.76 12.62 24.28
N ARG A 755 2.15 12.86 25.54
CA ARG A 755 3.39 12.29 26.10
C ARG A 755 3.35 10.75 26.07
N LYS A 756 4.49 10.13 25.73
CA LYS A 756 4.74 8.69 25.97
C LYS A 756 4.74 8.45 27.49
N SER A 757 3.64 7.92 28.02
CA SER A 757 3.57 7.55 29.44
C SER A 757 4.51 6.38 29.72
N SER A 758 5.31 6.48 30.78
CA SER A 758 6.01 5.33 31.35
C SER A 758 4.98 4.38 31.96
N ARG A 759 4.66 3.30 31.24
CA ARG A 759 3.91 2.09 31.68
C ARG A 759 3.04 2.30 32.92
N SER A 760 1.76 2.63 32.71
CA SER A 760 0.73 2.41 33.74
C SER A 760 0.66 0.92 34.04
N LYS A 761 0.65 0.54 35.32
CA LYS A 761 0.50 -0.86 35.75
C LYS A 761 -0.84 -1.39 35.21
N ASN A 762 -0.78 -2.44 34.39
CA ASN A 762 -1.94 -3.17 33.87
C ASN A 762 -2.94 -3.49 34.99
N VAL A 763 -4.05 -2.76 35.03
CA VAL A 763 -5.28 -3.19 35.71
C VAL A 763 -6.28 -3.49 34.60
N PRO A 764 -6.68 -4.77 34.39
CA PRO A 764 -7.66 -5.15 33.38
C PRO A 764 -8.96 -4.35 33.52
N LEU A 765 -9.63 -4.06 32.41
CA LEU A 765 -10.90 -3.32 32.32
C LEU A 765 -11.97 -3.79 33.35
N GLY A 766 -11.95 -5.07 33.74
CA GLY A 766 -12.86 -5.64 34.75
C GLY A 766 -12.60 -5.25 36.21
N GLN A 767 -11.53 -4.50 36.54
CA GLN A 767 -11.17 -4.14 37.92
C GLN A 767 -11.15 -2.63 38.21
N ARG A 768 -11.47 -1.75 37.25
CA ARG A 768 -11.46 -0.28 37.48
C ARG A 768 -12.73 0.27 38.14
N GLN A 769 -13.75 -0.54 38.39
CA GLN A 769 -14.92 -0.13 39.18
C GLN A 769 -14.67 -0.40 40.67
N ASN A 770 -13.97 0.49 41.37
CA ASN A 770 -14.15 0.72 42.83
C ASN A 770 -13.23 1.81 43.42
N THR A 771 -13.06 2.96 42.77
CA THR A 771 -12.51 4.14 43.47
C THR A 771 -13.05 5.42 42.85
N GLN A 772 -14.32 5.73 43.12
CA GLN A 772 -14.81 7.12 43.19
C GLN A 772 -16.20 7.11 43.85
N THR A 773 -16.22 6.79 45.15
CA THR A 773 -17.21 7.32 46.09
C THR A 773 -16.42 7.94 47.23
N GLY A 774 -16.40 9.27 47.26
CA GLY A 774 -15.71 10.10 48.23
C GLY A 774 -15.88 11.56 47.84
#